data_AF-A0A7V0ZJU9-F1
#
_entry.id   AF-A0A7V0ZJU9-F1
#
_cell.length_a   1.000
_cell.length_b   1.000
_cell.length_c   1.000
_cell.angle_alpha   90.00
_cell.angle_beta   90.00
_cell.angle_gamma   90.00
#
_symmetry.space_group_name_H-M   'P 1'
#
loop_
_entity.id
_entity.type
_entity.pdbx_description
1 polymer ?
#
loop_
_entity_poly.entity_id
_entity_poly.type
_entity_poly.pdbx_seq_one_letter_code
_entity_poly.pdbx_strand_id
1 'polypeptide(L)'
;MATVGDNRAVRRFVGIAILVISSGVFATPRILHGWHEFEGLMRYTYVFISIGAISIFVFGMSRHIWVWSSGRWGGGTLNIAHALQRIIGTMVLQKKVVRKRVVGSFHALLFWSFGTLFLIFSLPLFGVDLELVPGLIIDFIFAVFIVSGTFLALRLILVTRTKRDLGCGETLGRVVPPALLAMIGISHFIAQINPAPQNEFVHYLLVMCLFAIIPFSRLLHIVAVPVWLLVRPDTRLSLSVPFNLSNQSEDEITAADIPLGPRKREEFPGHMLVAFDACTRCNRCEDDCPANGTGDGFSPASLMKDLQKTNTLSDSNKIVTIAEANQVGACTTCGRCEEACPVGLDPLSVVVESRRALAYEGHFEAGQSTSLRQLAASSSMWNSEKTPPSEIQPSVVWPPDPASEPPELVYWVGCAGRHDPRAQKISSAVASLLNRAGIRWTTPGANECCTGDAARRMGDEGLFQKQALGTLAVLEQARCKRVLVHCAHCFNAFAKEYGTFGADLEVIHHSELLNELVREGRLGSIQALPSRVAFHDPCYLGRHNGRFDAPRELIDNIPGLERVELAESREQSRCCGAGGGRIWREDEPGAKMADRRAAQAAESEAQLLVTGCNFCLSMLEDPAAQDGVRTLDIAELLADAVR
;
A
#
# COMPACT_ATOMS: atom_id res chain seq x y z
N MET A 1 -15.90 -20.55 -7.25
CA MET A 1 -15.14 -19.73 -6.29
C MET A 1 -14.25 -20.66 -5.49
N ALA A 2 -12.94 -20.65 -5.71
CA ALA A 2 -12.01 -21.49 -4.97
C ALA A 2 -11.55 -20.74 -3.71
N THR A 3 -11.75 -21.31 -2.53
CA THR A 3 -11.21 -20.81 -1.28
C THR A 3 -9.69 -21.07 -1.26
N VAL A 4 -8.89 -20.00 -1.17
CA VAL A 4 -7.44 -20.11 -0.96
C VAL A 4 -7.20 -20.32 0.53
N GLY A 5 -7.73 -21.42 1.08
CA GLY A 5 -7.60 -21.77 2.49
C GLY A 5 -6.70 -22.98 2.75
N ASP A 6 -6.36 -23.75 1.71
CA ASP A 6 -5.51 -24.94 1.85
C ASP A 6 -4.15 -24.67 1.21
N ASN A 7 -3.07 -24.81 2.00
CA ASN A 7 -1.68 -24.83 1.52
C ASN A 7 -1.49 -25.83 0.34
N ARG A 8 -2.37 -26.84 0.21
CA ARG A 8 -2.41 -27.73 -0.94
C ARG A 8 -2.89 -27.06 -2.23
N ALA A 9 -3.79 -26.09 -2.19
CA ALA A 9 -4.29 -25.40 -3.39
C ALA A 9 -3.20 -24.52 -4.01
N VAL A 10 -2.44 -23.78 -3.19
CA VAL A 10 -1.28 -23.00 -3.65
C VAL A 10 -0.18 -23.94 -4.17
N ARG A 11 0.14 -25.02 -3.44
CA ARG A 11 1.10 -26.04 -3.91
C ARG A 11 0.66 -26.72 -5.20
N ARG A 12 -0.64 -26.99 -5.38
CA ARG A 12 -1.21 -27.56 -6.62
C ARG A 12 -1.17 -26.55 -7.76
N PHE A 13 -1.57 -25.31 -7.54
CA PHE A 13 -1.56 -24.28 -8.58
C PHE A 13 -0.14 -23.98 -9.06
N VAL A 14 0.81 -23.84 -8.13
CA VAL A 14 2.22 -23.63 -8.50
C VAL A 14 2.84 -24.91 -9.08
N GLY A 15 2.48 -26.09 -8.56
CA GLY A 15 2.88 -27.37 -9.16
C GLY A 15 2.38 -27.54 -10.59
N ILE A 16 1.12 -27.17 -10.88
CA ILE A 16 0.53 -27.17 -12.21
C ILE A 16 1.21 -26.11 -13.10
N ALA A 17 1.47 -24.91 -12.60
CA ALA A 17 2.18 -23.88 -13.37
C ALA A 17 3.61 -24.32 -13.73
N ILE A 18 4.34 -24.95 -12.80
CA ILE A 18 5.66 -25.52 -13.05
C ILE A 18 5.56 -26.69 -14.03
N LEU A 19 4.56 -27.56 -13.90
CA LEU A 19 4.31 -28.67 -14.83
C LEU A 19 3.93 -28.19 -16.23
N VAL A 20 3.14 -27.12 -16.36
CA VAL A 20 2.77 -26.52 -17.64
C VAL A 20 3.97 -25.82 -18.28
N ILE A 21 4.80 -25.14 -17.48
CA ILE A 21 6.05 -24.54 -17.96
C ILE A 21 7.07 -25.63 -18.36
N SER A 22 7.16 -26.75 -17.63
CA SER A 22 8.08 -27.83 -17.94
C SER A 22 7.60 -28.76 -19.07
N SER A 23 6.28 -28.93 -19.24
CA SER A 23 5.69 -29.74 -20.31
C SER A 23 5.48 -28.97 -21.61
N GLY A 24 5.19 -27.67 -21.54
CA GLY A 24 4.90 -26.84 -22.72
C GLY A 24 6.12 -26.45 -23.54
N VAL A 25 7.32 -26.37 -22.96
CA VAL A 25 8.48 -25.87 -23.72
C VAL A 25 9.12 -26.97 -24.61
N PHE A 26 8.89 -28.27 -24.33
CA PHE A 26 9.68 -29.31 -25.02
C PHE A 26 8.93 -30.60 -25.41
N ALA A 27 7.61 -30.70 -25.24
CA ALA A 27 6.85 -31.90 -25.59
C ALA A 27 6.29 -31.92 -27.04
N THR A 28 6.97 -31.29 -28.01
CA THR A 28 6.64 -31.46 -29.44
C THR A 28 7.76 -32.20 -30.19
N PRO A 29 7.47 -33.36 -30.82
CA PRO A 29 8.45 -34.12 -31.60
C PRO A 29 9.09 -33.34 -32.77
N ARG A 30 8.48 -32.20 -33.18
CA ARG A 30 8.99 -31.36 -34.27
C ARG A 30 10.12 -30.40 -33.87
N ILE A 31 10.24 -29.99 -32.60
CA ILE A 31 11.43 -29.24 -32.15
C ILE A 31 12.68 -30.13 -32.23
N LEU A 32 12.52 -31.45 -32.08
CA LEU A 32 13.57 -32.45 -32.29
C LEU A 32 13.88 -32.71 -33.79
N HIS A 33 13.08 -32.23 -34.74
CA HIS A 33 13.34 -32.49 -36.16
C HIS A 33 14.51 -31.67 -36.72
N GLY A 34 14.76 -30.46 -36.19
CA GLY A 34 15.99 -29.70 -36.49
C GLY A 34 17.24 -30.25 -35.79
N TRP A 35 17.08 -31.18 -34.84
CA TRP A 35 18.19 -31.80 -34.11
C TRP A 35 18.79 -33.00 -34.87
N HIS A 36 18.23 -33.36 -36.03
CA HIS A 36 18.79 -34.40 -36.88
C HIS A 36 20.13 -34.00 -37.52
N GLU A 37 20.46 -32.71 -37.57
CA GLU A 37 21.75 -32.23 -38.09
C GLU A 37 22.90 -32.33 -37.07
N PHE A 38 22.59 -32.53 -35.78
CA PHE A 38 23.59 -32.70 -34.72
C PHE A 38 23.82 -34.20 -34.41
N GLU A 39 24.92 -34.76 -34.93
CA GLU A 39 25.31 -36.15 -34.63
C GLU A 39 25.88 -36.32 -33.20
N GLY A 40 25.48 -37.40 -32.52
CA GLY A 40 26.19 -37.95 -31.36
C GLY A 40 26.26 -37.06 -30.10
N LEU A 41 27.50 -36.84 -29.60
CA LEU A 41 27.84 -36.29 -28.29
C LEU A 41 27.17 -34.94 -27.99
N MET A 42 27.05 -34.07 -29.00
CA MET A 42 26.47 -32.73 -28.85
C MET A 42 25.02 -32.78 -28.39
N ARG A 43 24.19 -33.67 -28.97
CA ARG A 43 22.78 -33.84 -28.59
C ARG A 43 22.63 -34.22 -27.12
N TYR A 44 23.48 -35.11 -26.61
CA TYR A 44 23.49 -35.46 -25.19
C TYR A 44 23.89 -34.27 -24.32
N THR A 45 24.89 -33.49 -24.73
CA THR A 45 25.33 -32.28 -24.01
C THR A 45 24.19 -31.27 -23.86
N TYR A 46 23.44 -30.97 -24.92
CA TYR A 46 22.29 -30.06 -24.85
C TYR A 46 21.25 -30.53 -23.83
N VAL A 47 20.90 -31.83 -23.87
CA VAL A 47 19.93 -32.45 -22.94
C VAL A 47 20.42 -32.41 -21.50
N PHE A 48 21.68 -32.77 -21.24
CA PHE A 48 22.25 -32.72 -19.89
C PHE A 48 22.26 -31.29 -19.34
N ILE A 49 22.58 -30.28 -20.17
CA ILE A 49 22.52 -28.87 -19.78
C ILE A 49 21.07 -28.46 -19.47
N SER A 50 20.07 -28.86 -20.28
CA SER A 50 18.65 -28.56 -20.00
C SER A 50 18.25 -29.14 -18.65
N ILE A 51 18.54 -30.42 -18.42
CA ILE A 51 18.18 -31.13 -17.19
C ILE A 51 18.83 -30.44 -15.99
N GLY A 52 20.10 -30.06 -16.10
CA GLY A 52 20.82 -29.32 -15.07
C GLY A 52 20.18 -27.97 -14.77
N ALA A 53 19.94 -27.15 -15.80
CA ALA A 53 19.32 -25.82 -15.66
C ALA A 53 17.90 -25.90 -15.08
N ILE A 54 17.10 -26.86 -15.54
CA ILE A 54 15.74 -27.10 -15.03
C ILE A 54 15.77 -27.57 -13.58
N SER A 55 16.67 -28.49 -13.23
CA SER A 55 16.82 -28.97 -11.85
C SER A 55 17.19 -27.84 -10.90
N ILE A 56 18.13 -26.97 -11.31
CA ILE A 56 18.51 -25.77 -10.56
C ILE A 56 17.31 -24.81 -10.40
N PHE A 57 16.58 -24.56 -11.49
CA PHE A 57 15.40 -23.71 -11.47
C PHE A 57 14.30 -24.25 -10.54
N VAL A 58 13.95 -25.52 -10.68
CA VAL A 58 12.91 -26.18 -9.88
C VAL A 58 13.33 -26.23 -8.41
N PHE A 59 14.59 -26.56 -8.12
CA PHE A 59 15.11 -26.51 -6.75
C PHE A 59 14.99 -25.11 -6.15
N GLY A 60 15.45 -24.08 -6.85
CA GLY A 60 15.34 -22.69 -6.39
C GLY A 60 13.90 -22.27 -6.16
N MET A 61 13.01 -22.56 -7.11
CA MET A 61 11.59 -22.21 -7.01
C MET A 61 10.90 -22.97 -5.87
N SER A 62 11.21 -24.25 -5.67
CA SER A 62 10.62 -25.06 -4.59
C SER A 62 10.90 -24.48 -3.20
N ARG A 63 12.08 -23.87 -3.00
CA ARG A 63 12.42 -23.17 -1.75
C ARG A 63 11.55 -21.94 -1.52
N HIS A 64 11.34 -21.11 -2.55
CA HIS A 64 10.47 -19.93 -2.45
C HIS A 64 9.02 -20.34 -2.14
N ILE A 65 8.50 -21.35 -2.86
CA ILE A 65 7.14 -21.87 -2.63
C ILE A 65 6.99 -22.43 -1.22
N TRP A 66 8.01 -23.12 -0.71
CA TRP A 66 7.99 -23.65 0.65
C TRP A 66 7.84 -22.51 1.67
N VAL A 67 8.65 -21.45 1.55
CA VAL A 67 8.55 -20.25 2.40
C VAL A 67 7.19 -19.57 2.24
N TRP A 68 6.71 -19.36 1.01
CA TRP A 68 5.39 -18.75 0.80
C TRP A 68 4.27 -19.58 1.45
N SER A 69 4.40 -20.91 1.44
CA SER A 69 3.44 -21.83 2.05
C SER A 69 3.54 -21.95 3.58
N SER A 70 4.64 -21.48 4.19
CA SER A 70 4.79 -21.51 5.65
C SER A 70 4.10 -20.34 6.35
N GLY A 71 3.82 -19.25 5.61
CA GLY A 71 3.12 -18.08 6.15
C GLY A 71 1.66 -18.36 6.50
N ARG A 72 1.08 -17.49 7.33
CA ARG A 72 -0.34 -17.56 7.69
C ARG A 72 -1.20 -17.10 6.52
N TRP A 73 -2.06 -17.98 6.01
CA TRP A 73 -3.02 -17.67 4.96
C TRP A 73 -4.40 -17.45 5.58
N GLY A 74 -4.93 -16.24 5.48
CA GLY A 74 -6.28 -15.92 5.96
C GLY A 74 -7.36 -16.42 5.00
N GLY A 75 -8.59 -16.58 5.48
CA GLY A 75 -9.76 -17.07 4.73
C GLY A 75 -10.34 -16.10 3.68
N GLY A 76 -9.48 -15.35 2.98
CA GLY A 76 -9.91 -14.42 1.93
C GLY A 76 -10.40 -15.17 0.69
N THR A 77 -11.46 -14.65 0.05
CA THR A 77 -11.92 -15.13 -1.24
C THR A 77 -11.07 -14.53 -2.36
N LEU A 78 -10.54 -15.38 -3.25
CA LEU A 78 -9.82 -14.94 -4.43
C LEU A 78 -10.80 -14.36 -5.45
N ASN A 79 -10.86 -13.04 -5.59
CA ASN A 79 -11.60 -12.40 -6.67
C ASN A 79 -10.75 -12.40 -7.95
N ILE A 80 -11.00 -13.38 -8.82
CA ILE A 80 -10.25 -13.55 -10.06
C ILE A 80 -10.40 -12.34 -10.99
N ALA A 81 -11.58 -11.69 -11.04
CA ALA A 81 -11.79 -10.54 -11.91
C ALA A 81 -10.92 -9.35 -11.48
N HIS A 82 -10.89 -9.03 -10.19
CA HIS A 82 -10.01 -7.99 -9.67
C HIS A 82 -8.53 -8.36 -9.83
N ALA A 83 -8.16 -9.63 -9.60
CA ALA A 83 -6.80 -10.09 -9.81
C ALA A 83 -6.35 -9.92 -11.26
N LEU A 84 -7.20 -10.26 -12.23
CA LEU A 84 -6.93 -10.05 -13.66
C LEU A 84 -6.80 -8.57 -14.01
N GLN A 85 -7.69 -7.72 -13.51
CA GLN A 85 -7.59 -6.27 -13.71
C GLN A 85 -6.25 -5.71 -13.17
N ARG A 86 -5.81 -6.18 -12.00
CA ARG A 86 -4.51 -5.81 -11.42
C ARG A 86 -3.34 -6.28 -12.28
N ILE A 87 -3.37 -7.52 -12.75
CA ILE A 87 -2.34 -8.08 -13.63
C ILE A 87 -2.27 -7.26 -14.94
N ILE A 88 -3.42 -6.99 -15.55
CA ILE A 88 -3.49 -6.19 -16.78
C ILE A 88 -2.93 -4.78 -16.52
N GLY A 89 -3.37 -4.09 -15.47
CA GLY A 89 -2.91 -2.74 -15.18
C GLY A 89 -1.43 -2.63 -14.79
N THR A 90 -0.93 -3.59 -14.01
CA THR A 90 0.39 -3.52 -13.37
C THR A 90 1.47 -4.21 -14.20
N MET A 91 1.18 -5.40 -14.72
CA MET A 91 2.16 -6.24 -15.42
C MET A 91 2.09 -6.05 -16.94
N VAL A 92 0.89 -6.07 -17.53
CA VAL A 92 0.72 -5.97 -18.99
C VAL A 92 0.89 -4.52 -19.46
N LEU A 93 0.06 -3.61 -18.95
CA LEU A 93 0.09 -2.18 -19.31
C LEU A 93 1.21 -1.40 -18.62
N GLN A 94 1.85 -1.99 -17.60
CA GLN A 94 2.96 -1.38 -16.87
C GLN A 94 2.72 0.06 -16.40
N LYS A 95 1.46 0.43 -16.10
CA LYS A 95 1.01 1.82 -15.91
C LYS A 95 1.90 2.64 -14.97
N LYS A 96 2.39 2.03 -13.87
CA LYS A 96 3.27 2.69 -12.89
C LYS A 96 4.75 2.63 -13.24
N VAL A 97 5.21 1.64 -13.99
CA VAL A 97 6.62 1.52 -14.41
C VAL A 97 6.94 2.63 -15.41
N VAL A 98 6.07 2.80 -16.42
CA VAL A 98 6.25 3.76 -17.52
C VAL A 98 6.11 5.23 -17.12
N ARG A 99 5.58 5.53 -15.92
CA ARG A 99 5.62 6.89 -15.34
C ARG A 99 7.04 7.47 -15.31
N LYS A 100 8.07 6.62 -15.15
CA LYS A 100 9.48 7.03 -15.35
C LYS A 100 9.85 6.80 -16.81
N ARG A 101 9.55 7.78 -17.67
CA ARG A 101 9.58 7.68 -19.15
C ARG A 101 10.78 6.91 -19.71
N VAL A 102 12.01 7.26 -19.34
CA VAL A 102 13.21 6.61 -19.92
C VAL A 102 13.34 5.15 -19.47
N VAL A 103 13.59 4.94 -18.18
CA VAL A 103 13.88 3.61 -17.62
C VAL A 103 12.67 2.67 -17.75
N GLY A 104 11.46 3.21 -17.56
CA GLY A 104 10.23 2.47 -17.68
C GLY A 104 9.95 1.99 -19.10
N SER A 105 10.31 2.79 -20.13
CA SER A 105 10.13 2.36 -21.54
C SER A 105 11.08 1.23 -21.91
N PHE A 106 12.36 1.32 -21.56
CA PHE A 106 13.32 0.22 -21.79
C PHE A 106 12.93 -1.07 -21.05
N HIS A 107 12.38 -0.94 -19.83
CA HIS A 107 11.83 -2.10 -19.11
C HIS A 107 10.60 -2.69 -19.81
N ALA A 108 9.67 -1.86 -20.27
CA ALA A 108 8.47 -2.30 -20.98
C ALA A 108 8.83 -3.01 -22.29
N LEU A 109 9.80 -2.49 -23.04
CA LEU A 109 10.30 -3.13 -24.27
C LEU A 109 10.86 -4.53 -24.00
N LEU A 110 11.68 -4.71 -22.96
CA LEU A 110 12.19 -6.03 -22.56
C LEU A 110 11.06 -6.99 -22.17
N PHE A 111 10.10 -6.52 -21.36
CA PHE A 111 8.98 -7.35 -20.94
C PHE A 111 8.14 -7.84 -22.12
N TRP A 112 7.77 -6.94 -23.04
CA TRP A 112 6.98 -7.31 -24.22
C TRP A 112 7.78 -8.16 -25.21
N SER A 113 9.09 -7.98 -25.29
CA SER A 113 9.98 -8.87 -26.05
C SER A 113 9.93 -10.30 -25.50
N PHE A 114 10.05 -10.47 -24.17
CA PHE A 114 9.89 -11.78 -23.53
C PHE A 114 8.49 -12.37 -23.71
N GLY A 115 7.45 -11.56 -23.54
CA GLY A 115 6.07 -11.99 -23.76
C GLY A 115 5.82 -12.46 -25.20
N THR A 116 6.39 -11.75 -26.17
CA THR A 116 6.28 -12.10 -27.59
C THR A 116 7.05 -13.38 -27.90
N LEU A 117 8.28 -13.55 -27.39
CA LEU A 117 9.02 -14.82 -27.54
C LEU A 117 8.26 -15.98 -26.90
N PHE A 118 7.72 -15.79 -25.69
CA PHE A 118 6.93 -16.83 -25.03
C PHE A 118 5.71 -17.24 -25.87
N LEU A 119 5.00 -16.26 -26.44
CA LEU A 119 3.88 -16.55 -27.35
C LEU A 119 4.34 -17.31 -28.59
N ILE A 120 5.38 -16.83 -29.29
CA ILE A 120 5.95 -17.46 -30.48
C ILE A 120 6.35 -18.92 -30.19
N PHE A 121 7.13 -19.16 -29.14
CA PHE A 121 7.59 -20.50 -28.78
C PHE A 121 6.49 -21.41 -28.21
N SER A 122 5.34 -20.86 -27.82
CA SER A 122 4.17 -21.65 -27.40
C SER A 122 3.24 -22.05 -28.55
N LEU A 123 3.33 -21.40 -29.73
CA LEU A 123 2.52 -21.72 -30.91
C LEU A 123 2.55 -23.20 -31.33
N PRO A 124 3.70 -23.91 -31.30
CA PRO A 124 3.75 -25.33 -31.64
C PRO A 124 2.88 -26.22 -30.75
N LEU A 125 2.61 -25.82 -29.50
CA LEU A 125 1.70 -26.54 -28.60
C LEU A 125 0.25 -26.54 -29.07
N PHE A 126 -0.10 -25.57 -29.91
CA PHE A 126 -1.43 -25.42 -30.50
C PHE A 126 -1.47 -25.85 -31.97
N GLY A 127 -0.43 -26.54 -32.45
CA GLY A 127 -0.33 -27.03 -33.83
C GLY A 127 -0.04 -25.94 -34.87
N VAL A 128 0.45 -24.77 -34.44
CA VAL A 128 0.85 -23.69 -35.34
C VAL A 128 2.36 -23.81 -35.62
N ASP A 129 2.74 -23.93 -36.89
CA ASP A 129 4.14 -24.05 -37.30
C ASP A 129 4.87 -22.69 -37.20
N LEU A 130 6.09 -22.73 -36.65
CA LEU A 130 6.95 -21.55 -36.44
C LEU A 130 7.38 -20.85 -37.74
N GLU A 131 7.31 -21.54 -38.87
CA GLU A 131 7.60 -20.98 -40.20
C GLU A 131 6.68 -19.82 -40.60
N LEU A 132 5.50 -19.70 -39.96
CA LEU A 132 4.60 -18.57 -40.16
C LEU A 132 5.06 -17.27 -39.48
N VAL A 133 6.06 -17.34 -38.59
CA VAL A 133 6.57 -16.15 -37.88
C VAL A 133 7.74 -15.57 -38.66
N PRO A 134 7.66 -14.33 -39.17
CA PRO A 134 8.76 -13.70 -39.89
C PRO A 134 10.02 -13.65 -39.02
N GLY A 135 11.15 -14.15 -39.53
CA GLY A 135 12.45 -14.09 -38.83
C GLY A 135 12.82 -12.69 -38.37
N LEU A 136 12.40 -11.66 -39.13
CA LEU A 136 12.55 -10.25 -38.78
C LEU A 136 11.96 -9.88 -37.41
N ILE A 137 10.87 -10.55 -36.96
CA ILE A 137 10.28 -10.32 -35.64
C ILE A 137 11.21 -10.83 -34.54
N ILE A 138 11.79 -12.02 -34.73
CA ILE A 138 12.72 -12.63 -33.79
C ILE A 138 14.00 -11.78 -33.70
N ASP A 139 14.51 -11.34 -34.86
CA ASP A 139 15.70 -10.46 -34.93
C ASP A 139 15.45 -9.11 -34.27
N PHE A 140 14.27 -8.52 -34.48
CA PHE A 140 13.86 -7.29 -33.80
C PHE A 140 13.85 -7.47 -32.28
N ILE A 141 13.32 -8.58 -31.77
CA ILE A 141 13.31 -8.87 -30.33
C ILE A 141 14.74 -8.97 -29.77
N PHE A 142 15.63 -9.72 -30.42
CA PHE A 142 17.01 -9.82 -29.96
C PHE A 142 17.76 -8.49 -30.07
N ALA A 143 17.46 -7.65 -31.06
CA ALA A 143 17.97 -6.27 -31.11
C ALA A 143 17.50 -5.45 -29.89
N VAL A 144 16.23 -5.59 -29.49
CA VAL A 144 15.71 -4.96 -28.26
C VAL A 144 16.45 -5.45 -27.01
N PHE A 145 16.82 -6.74 -26.93
CA PHE A 145 17.63 -7.28 -25.83
C PHE A 145 19.02 -6.65 -25.77
N ILE A 146 19.69 -6.45 -26.90
CA ILE A 146 20.98 -5.77 -26.97
C ILE A 146 20.84 -4.33 -26.46
N VAL A 147 19.95 -3.55 -27.09
CA VAL A 147 19.84 -2.11 -26.80
C VAL A 147 19.38 -1.87 -25.37
N SER A 148 18.29 -2.53 -24.96
CA SER A 148 17.68 -2.31 -23.65
C SER A 148 18.50 -2.95 -22.52
N GLY A 149 19.05 -4.15 -22.73
CA GLY A 149 19.92 -4.83 -21.78
C GLY A 149 21.19 -4.03 -21.52
N THR A 150 21.85 -3.55 -22.58
CA THR A 150 23.05 -2.72 -22.48
C THR A 150 22.75 -1.39 -21.77
N PHE A 151 21.67 -0.70 -22.17
CA PHE A 151 21.25 0.54 -21.53
C PHE A 151 21.04 0.37 -20.02
N LEU A 152 20.29 -0.66 -19.61
CA LEU A 152 19.99 -0.91 -18.20
C LEU A 152 21.26 -1.32 -17.42
N ALA A 153 22.12 -2.17 -18.00
CA ALA A 153 23.36 -2.58 -17.38
C ALA A 153 24.30 -1.38 -17.16
N LEU A 154 24.54 -0.57 -18.19
CA LEU A 154 25.39 0.62 -18.10
C LEU A 154 24.84 1.62 -17.10
N ARG A 155 23.53 1.89 -17.12
CA ARG A 155 22.89 2.79 -16.16
C ARG A 155 23.08 2.29 -14.72
N LEU A 156 22.91 0.99 -14.48
CA LEU A 156 23.08 0.41 -13.14
C LEU A 156 24.55 0.50 -12.70
N ILE A 157 25.52 0.25 -13.59
CA ILE A 157 26.94 0.45 -13.32
C ILE A 157 27.21 1.92 -12.92
N LEU A 158 26.71 2.88 -13.70
CA LEU A 158 26.91 4.31 -13.43
C LEU A 158 26.30 4.73 -12.09
N VAL A 159 25.06 4.32 -11.81
CA VAL A 159 24.40 4.60 -10.51
C VAL A 159 25.16 3.95 -9.35
N THR A 160 25.64 2.71 -9.52
CA THR A 160 26.42 2.03 -8.46
C THR A 160 27.77 2.69 -8.21
N ARG A 161 28.43 3.25 -9.24
CA ARG A 161 29.68 4.02 -9.07
C ARG A 161 29.47 5.31 -8.29
N THR A 162 28.33 5.96 -8.46
CA THR A 162 27.99 7.19 -7.70
C THR A 162 27.59 6.92 -6.25
N LYS A 163 27.08 5.72 -5.93
CA LYS A 163 26.71 5.30 -4.57
C LYS A 163 27.80 4.37 -4.01
N ARG A 164 28.84 4.96 -3.40
CA ARG A 164 30.04 4.26 -2.87
C ARG A 164 29.75 3.16 -1.83
N ASP A 165 28.54 3.06 -1.30
CA ASP A 165 28.20 2.17 -0.19
C ASP A 165 27.63 0.80 -0.63
N LEU A 166 27.60 0.50 -1.93
CA LEU A 166 27.07 -0.77 -2.43
C LEU A 166 28.15 -1.86 -2.46
N GLY A 167 27.99 -2.90 -1.64
CA GLY A 167 28.88 -4.06 -1.63
C GLY A 167 28.95 -4.78 -2.98
N CYS A 168 30.12 -5.38 -3.29
CA CYS A 168 30.45 -6.01 -4.58
C CYS A 168 29.38 -7.02 -5.06
N GLY A 169 28.88 -7.88 -4.16
CA GLY A 169 27.83 -8.86 -4.50
C GLY A 169 26.48 -8.24 -4.88
N GLU A 170 26.11 -7.10 -4.28
CA GLU A 170 24.84 -6.42 -4.59
C GLU A 170 24.90 -5.69 -5.93
N THR A 171 26.07 -5.16 -6.28
CA THR A 171 26.35 -4.57 -7.60
C THR A 171 26.32 -5.64 -8.69
N LEU A 172 26.97 -6.79 -8.46
CA LEU A 172 26.97 -7.89 -9.42
C LEU A 172 25.54 -8.41 -9.68
N GLY A 173 24.73 -8.60 -8.63
CA GLY A 173 23.34 -9.02 -8.77
C GLY A 173 22.41 -8.01 -9.45
N ARG A 174 22.80 -6.73 -9.59
CA ARG A 174 22.08 -5.71 -10.37
C ARG A 174 22.43 -5.78 -11.86
N VAL A 175 23.71 -5.97 -12.16
CA VAL A 175 24.26 -5.80 -13.51
C VAL A 175 24.22 -7.11 -14.32
N VAL A 176 24.39 -8.26 -13.67
CA VAL A 176 24.47 -9.56 -14.35
C VAL A 176 23.22 -9.87 -15.17
N PRO A 177 21.98 -9.74 -14.66
CA PRO A 177 20.80 -10.05 -15.46
C PRO A 177 20.66 -9.22 -16.75
N PRO A 178 20.70 -7.87 -16.73
CA PRO A 178 20.61 -7.10 -17.98
C PRO A 178 21.81 -7.28 -18.91
N ALA A 179 23.02 -7.53 -18.38
CA ALA A 179 24.18 -7.87 -19.19
C ALA A 179 24.01 -9.23 -19.89
N LEU A 180 23.47 -10.23 -19.20
CA LEU A 180 23.16 -11.54 -19.78
C LEU A 180 22.13 -11.44 -20.90
N LEU A 181 21.10 -10.60 -20.75
CA LEU A 181 20.15 -10.32 -21.83
C LEU A 181 20.82 -9.74 -23.07
N ALA A 182 21.73 -8.77 -22.89
CA ALA A 182 22.49 -8.21 -24.00
C ALA A 182 23.38 -9.27 -24.68
N MET A 183 24.06 -10.13 -23.91
CA MET A 183 24.88 -11.22 -24.45
C MET A 183 24.05 -12.27 -25.22
N ILE A 184 22.84 -12.58 -24.76
CA ILE A 184 21.90 -13.45 -25.48
C ILE A 184 21.50 -12.84 -26.82
N GLY A 185 21.22 -11.54 -26.85
CA GLY A 185 20.95 -10.82 -28.10
C GLY A 185 22.13 -10.85 -29.07
N ILE A 186 23.36 -10.60 -28.58
CA ILE A 186 24.58 -10.62 -29.40
C ILE A 186 24.85 -12.03 -29.94
N SER A 187 24.72 -13.07 -29.10
CA SER A 187 24.98 -14.44 -29.53
C SER A 187 23.99 -14.94 -30.58
N HIS A 188 22.74 -14.46 -30.56
CA HIS A 188 21.76 -14.74 -31.63
C HIS A 188 22.26 -14.25 -32.99
N PHE A 189 22.68 -12.99 -33.10
CA PHE A 189 23.17 -12.45 -34.37
C PHE A 189 24.50 -13.09 -34.81
N ILE A 190 25.39 -13.45 -33.87
CA ILE A 190 26.61 -14.19 -34.21
C ILE A 190 26.26 -15.56 -34.81
N ALA A 191 25.31 -16.29 -34.22
CA ALA A 191 24.86 -17.57 -34.74
C ALA A 191 24.18 -17.43 -36.12
N GLN A 192 23.46 -16.33 -36.39
CA GLN A 192 22.90 -16.08 -37.72
C GLN A 192 23.95 -15.75 -38.78
N ILE A 193 24.94 -14.92 -38.44
CA ILE A 193 26.01 -14.54 -39.37
C ILE A 193 26.94 -15.73 -39.64
N ASN A 194 27.19 -16.56 -38.63
CA ASN A 194 28.05 -17.73 -38.69
C ASN A 194 27.38 -18.91 -37.94
N PRO A 195 26.57 -19.73 -38.64
CA PRO A 195 25.81 -20.85 -38.06
C PRO A 195 26.72 -22.06 -37.81
N ALA A 196 27.84 -21.82 -37.13
CA ALA A 196 28.71 -22.88 -36.68
C ALA A 196 28.16 -23.47 -35.37
N PRO A 197 28.22 -24.81 -35.18
CA PRO A 197 27.69 -25.51 -34.01
C PRO A 197 28.06 -24.87 -32.66
N GLN A 198 29.28 -24.34 -32.54
CA GLN A 198 29.76 -23.67 -31.33
C GLN A 198 29.02 -22.36 -31.01
N ASN A 199 28.60 -21.59 -32.02
CA ASN A 199 27.93 -20.30 -31.80
C ASN A 199 26.48 -20.52 -31.33
N GLU A 200 25.80 -21.50 -31.92
CA GLU A 200 24.48 -21.95 -31.48
C GLU A 200 24.52 -22.55 -30.08
N PHE A 201 25.55 -23.35 -29.79
CA PHE A 201 25.79 -23.89 -28.45
C PHE A 201 25.99 -22.78 -27.42
N VAL A 202 26.77 -21.74 -27.73
CA VAL A 202 26.98 -20.58 -26.84
C VAL A 202 25.67 -19.83 -26.60
N HIS A 203 24.88 -19.56 -27.64
CA HIS A 203 23.57 -18.91 -27.48
C HIS A 203 22.66 -19.74 -26.56
N TYR A 204 22.54 -21.03 -26.83
CA TYR A 204 21.75 -21.95 -26.03
C TYR A 204 22.21 -22.00 -24.57
N LEU A 205 23.52 -22.09 -24.33
CA LEU A 205 24.10 -22.11 -22.99
C LEU A 205 23.72 -20.82 -22.22
N LEU A 206 23.82 -19.65 -22.86
CA LEU A 206 23.44 -18.38 -22.25
C LEU A 206 21.95 -18.34 -21.87
N VAL A 207 21.06 -18.88 -22.72
CA VAL A 207 19.63 -19.00 -22.42
C VAL A 207 19.38 -19.96 -21.25
N MET A 208 20.04 -21.11 -21.21
CA MET A 208 19.93 -22.06 -20.09
C MET A 208 20.48 -21.48 -18.78
N CYS A 209 21.58 -20.72 -18.83
CA CYS A 209 22.09 -19.98 -17.69
C CYS A 209 21.11 -18.91 -17.20
N LEU A 210 20.48 -18.17 -18.11
CA LEU A 210 19.43 -17.21 -17.76
C LEU A 210 18.27 -17.91 -17.05
N PHE A 211 17.83 -19.06 -17.55
CA PHE A 211 16.76 -19.82 -16.91
C PHE A 211 17.15 -20.29 -15.50
N ALA A 212 18.32 -20.91 -15.35
CA ALA A 212 18.81 -21.42 -14.07
C ALA A 212 18.98 -20.32 -12.99
N ILE A 213 19.35 -19.11 -13.37
CA ILE A 213 19.59 -18.00 -12.41
C ILE A 213 18.30 -17.28 -11.97
N ILE A 214 17.15 -17.52 -12.60
CA ILE A 214 15.89 -16.80 -12.27
C ILE A 214 15.58 -16.85 -10.77
N PRO A 215 15.53 -18.03 -10.10
CA PRO A 215 15.11 -18.09 -8.70
C PRO A 215 16.10 -17.43 -7.74
N PHE A 216 17.37 -17.32 -8.13
CA PHE A 216 18.46 -16.84 -7.27
C PHE A 216 18.85 -15.39 -7.55
N SER A 217 18.19 -14.74 -8.50
CA SER A 217 18.50 -13.39 -8.93
C SER A 217 17.30 -12.46 -8.79
N ARG A 218 17.52 -11.19 -9.17
CA ARG A 218 16.45 -10.21 -9.21
C ARG A 218 15.37 -10.56 -10.24
N LEU A 219 15.61 -11.51 -11.14
CA LEU A 219 14.60 -11.96 -12.11
C LEU A 219 13.47 -12.76 -11.48
N LEU A 220 13.60 -13.21 -10.22
CA LEU A 220 12.52 -13.85 -9.48
C LEU A 220 11.22 -13.02 -9.49
N HIS A 221 11.31 -11.68 -9.57
CA HIS A 221 10.14 -10.82 -9.66
C HIS A 221 9.23 -11.13 -10.87
N ILE A 222 9.77 -11.70 -11.96
CA ILE A 222 8.98 -12.11 -13.13
C ILE A 222 7.96 -13.19 -12.73
N VAL A 223 8.30 -14.03 -11.74
CA VAL A 223 7.41 -15.06 -11.18
C VAL A 223 6.67 -14.55 -9.94
N ALA A 224 7.36 -13.87 -9.02
CA ALA A 224 6.78 -13.47 -7.75
C ALA A 224 5.75 -12.33 -7.88
N VAL A 225 5.89 -11.41 -8.85
CA VAL A 225 4.93 -10.32 -9.08
C VAL A 225 3.55 -10.85 -9.50
N PRO A 226 3.40 -11.71 -10.53
CA PRO A 226 2.07 -12.23 -10.87
C PRO A 226 1.46 -13.04 -9.72
N VAL A 227 2.26 -13.86 -9.00
CA VAL A 227 1.78 -14.57 -7.80
C VAL A 227 1.29 -13.58 -6.75
N TRP A 228 2.05 -12.51 -6.46
CA TRP A 228 1.64 -11.44 -5.54
C TRP A 228 0.32 -10.80 -5.96
N LEU A 229 0.16 -10.41 -7.23
CA LEU A 229 -1.04 -9.75 -7.72
C LEU A 229 -2.29 -10.64 -7.65
N LEU A 230 -2.10 -11.96 -7.73
CA LEU A 230 -3.15 -12.95 -7.51
C LEU A 230 -3.51 -13.04 -6.03
N VAL A 231 -2.53 -13.21 -5.15
CA VAL A 231 -2.77 -13.60 -3.75
C VAL A 231 -2.91 -12.44 -2.75
N ARG A 232 -2.61 -11.21 -3.17
CA ARG A 232 -2.77 -10.02 -2.32
C ARG A 232 -4.24 -9.75 -2.00
N PRO A 233 -4.55 -9.16 -0.82
CA PRO A 233 -5.88 -8.67 -0.50
C PRO A 233 -6.40 -7.66 -1.55
N ASP A 234 -7.70 -7.71 -1.81
CA ASP A 234 -8.40 -6.81 -2.75
C ASP A 234 -8.50 -5.39 -2.21
N THR A 235 -8.68 -5.25 -0.90
CA THR A 235 -8.77 -3.97 -0.21
C THR A 235 -7.39 -3.34 -0.11
N ARG A 236 -7.20 -2.23 -0.82
CA ARG A 236 -5.97 -1.43 -0.73
C ARG A 236 -5.89 -0.77 0.64
N LEU A 237 -4.69 -0.73 1.24
CA LEU A 237 -4.45 -0.07 2.52
C LEU A 237 -5.41 -0.55 3.63
N SER A 238 -5.79 -1.84 3.61
CA SER A 238 -6.51 -2.48 4.71
C SER A 238 -5.55 -3.33 5.52
N LEU A 239 -5.57 -3.17 6.84
CA LEU A 239 -4.75 -3.99 7.70
C LEU A 239 -5.35 -5.40 7.87
N SER A 240 -4.46 -6.37 8.00
CA SER A 240 -4.81 -7.72 8.47
C SER A 240 -5.40 -7.66 9.88
N VAL A 241 -6.25 -8.63 10.20
CA VAL A 241 -6.78 -8.86 11.55
C VAL A 241 -6.12 -10.14 12.08
N PRO A 242 -5.11 -10.05 12.96
CA PRO A 242 -4.33 -11.20 13.39
C PRO A 242 -5.11 -12.14 14.33
N PHE A 243 -6.07 -11.61 15.08
CA PHE A 243 -7.01 -12.32 15.96
C PHE A 243 -8.31 -11.51 16.01
N ASN A 244 -9.41 -12.12 16.44
CA ASN A 244 -10.70 -11.42 16.56
C ASN A 244 -11.35 -11.70 17.93
N LEU A 245 -11.39 -10.68 18.78
CA LEU A 245 -12.01 -10.73 20.11
C LEU A 245 -13.52 -10.96 20.06
N SER A 246 -14.22 -10.62 18.96
CA SER A 246 -15.68 -10.85 18.86
C SER A 246 -16.05 -12.34 18.79
N ASN A 247 -15.10 -13.19 18.42
CA ASN A 247 -15.33 -14.62 18.19
C ASN A 247 -14.84 -15.50 19.35
N GLN A 248 -14.37 -14.89 20.44
CA GLN A 248 -13.78 -15.57 21.58
C GLN A 248 -14.59 -15.25 22.84
N SER A 249 -14.91 -16.26 23.66
CA SER A 249 -15.49 -16.02 24.99
C SER A 249 -14.43 -15.48 25.95
N GLU A 250 -14.81 -14.59 26.87
CA GLU A 250 -13.89 -13.95 27.84
C GLU A 250 -13.07 -14.98 28.67
N ASP A 251 -13.62 -16.18 28.89
CA ASP A 251 -12.97 -17.28 29.64
C ASP A 251 -11.91 -18.07 28.83
N GLU A 252 -11.83 -17.88 27.50
CA GLU A 252 -10.92 -18.63 26.61
C GLU A 252 -9.63 -17.87 26.25
N ILE A 253 -9.50 -16.59 26.65
CA ILE A 253 -8.36 -15.76 26.24
C ILE A 253 -7.28 -15.79 27.32
N THR A 254 -6.24 -16.60 27.15
CA THR A 254 -5.01 -16.42 27.94
C THR A 254 -4.10 -15.41 27.25
N ALA A 255 -3.24 -14.71 28.02
CA ALA A 255 -2.24 -13.79 27.46
C ALA A 255 -1.27 -14.48 26.47
N ALA A 256 -1.21 -15.82 26.47
CA ALA A 256 -0.45 -16.63 25.53
C ALA A 256 -1.14 -16.81 24.16
N ASP A 257 -2.44 -16.57 24.07
CA ASP A 257 -3.25 -16.79 22.85
C ASP A 257 -3.33 -15.55 21.95
N ILE A 258 -2.93 -14.36 22.44
CA ILE A 258 -2.89 -13.14 21.64
C ILE A 258 -1.64 -13.19 20.73
N PRO A 259 -1.77 -13.19 19.39
CA PRO A 259 -0.63 -13.17 18.49
C PRO A 259 0.21 -11.90 18.64
N LEU A 260 1.51 -12.10 18.90
CA LEU A 260 2.47 -11.07 19.28
C LEU A 260 3.01 -10.23 18.12
N GLY A 261 2.31 -10.18 16.99
CA GLY A 261 2.93 -9.85 15.70
C GLY A 261 4.00 -10.88 15.28
N PRO A 262 4.65 -10.72 14.11
CA PRO A 262 5.71 -11.61 13.65
C PRO A 262 7.06 -11.28 14.31
N ARG A 263 7.66 -12.26 14.99
CA ARG A 263 9.04 -12.22 15.52
C ARG A 263 10.06 -12.84 14.56
N LYS A 264 9.59 -13.74 13.69
CA LYS A 264 10.34 -14.35 12.58
C LYS A 264 9.69 -14.05 11.25
N ARG A 265 10.46 -14.16 10.15
CA ARG A 265 9.97 -13.86 8.80
C ARG A 265 8.76 -14.73 8.44
N GLU A 266 8.76 -16.02 8.77
CA GLU A 266 7.66 -16.94 8.42
C GLU A 266 6.34 -16.65 9.12
N GLU A 267 6.35 -15.87 10.20
CA GLU A 267 5.14 -15.53 10.95
C GLU A 267 4.34 -14.42 10.26
N PHE A 268 4.93 -13.76 9.25
CA PHE A 268 4.18 -12.84 8.39
C PHE A 268 3.08 -13.59 7.60
N PRO A 269 1.99 -12.89 7.26
CA PRO A 269 1.00 -13.44 6.33
C PRO A 269 1.63 -13.93 5.02
N GLY A 270 1.16 -15.07 4.50
CA GLY A 270 1.78 -15.72 3.34
C GLY A 270 1.87 -14.84 2.08
N HIS A 271 0.87 -13.98 1.85
CA HIS A 271 0.92 -13.01 0.76
C HIS A 271 2.06 -11.99 0.93
N MET A 272 2.44 -11.61 2.16
CA MET A 272 3.57 -10.71 2.41
C MET A 272 4.92 -11.41 2.17
N LEU A 273 5.00 -12.72 2.42
CA LEU A 273 6.19 -13.52 2.07
C LEU A 273 6.45 -13.50 0.56
N VAL A 274 5.37 -13.64 -0.24
CA VAL A 274 5.44 -13.45 -1.70
C VAL A 274 5.83 -12.01 -2.03
N ALA A 275 5.29 -11.02 -1.33
CA ALA A 275 5.61 -9.61 -1.54
C ALA A 275 7.11 -9.29 -1.33
N PHE A 276 7.77 -9.92 -0.35
CA PHE A 276 9.21 -9.79 -0.14
C PHE A 276 10.00 -10.25 -1.36
N ASP A 277 9.62 -11.38 -1.97
CA ASP A 277 10.29 -11.90 -3.16
C ASP A 277 9.90 -11.15 -4.45
N ALA A 278 8.70 -10.56 -4.49
CA ALA A 278 8.26 -9.67 -5.56
C ALA A 278 8.92 -8.27 -5.50
N CYS A 279 9.58 -7.92 -4.38
CA CYS A 279 10.30 -6.66 -4.24
C CYS A 279 11.49 -6.56 -5.21
N THR A 280 11.41 -5.59 -6.12
CA THR A 280 12.45 -5.31 -7.13
C THR A 280 13.61 -4.48 -6.59
N ARG A 281 13.58 -4.05 -5.32
CA ARG A 281 14.61 -3.21 -4.66
C ARG A 281 14.91 -1.91 -5.42
N CYS A 282 13.87 -1.25 -5.91
CA CYS A 282 13.98 -0.04 -6.74
C CYS A 282 13.99 1.28 -5.95
N ASN A 283 13.82 1.24 -4.63
CA ASN A 283 13.79 2.39 -3.70
C ASN A 283 12.72 3.47 -3.94
N ARG A 284 11.82 3.32 -4.92
CA ARG A 284 10.75 4.33 -5.15
C ARG A 284 9.91 4.61 -3.90
N CYS A 285 9.65 3.59 -3.07
CA CYS A 285 8.91 3.78 -1.83
C CYS A 285 9.67 4.58 -0.77
N GLU A 286 11.01 4.62 -0.83
CA GLU A 286 11.87 5.45 0.03
C GLU A 286 11.99 6.87 -0.52
N ASP A 287 12.19 7.01 -1.84
CA ASP A 287 12.28 8.31 -2.51
C ASP A 287 11.00 9.15 -2.32
N ASP A 288 9.83 8.51 -2.38
CA ASP A 288 8.53 9.19 -2.25
C ASP A 288 8.01 9.23 -0.79
N CYS A 289 8.72 8.64 0.18
CA CYS A 289 8.25 8.55 1.56
C CYS A 289 8.35 9.91 2.27
N PRO A 290 7.24 10.49 2.78
CA PRO A 290 7.29 11.75 3.51
C PRO A 290 8.09 11.69 4.82
N ALA A 291 8.12 10.51 5.46
CA ALA A 291 8.86 10.27 6.68
C ALA A 291 10.35 9.95 6.44
N ASN A 292 10.75 9.75 5.18
CA ASN A 292 12.16 9.57 4.87
C ASN A 292 12.84 10.95 4.80
N GLY A 293 14.01 11.08 5.44
CA GLY A 293 14.76 12.33 5.49
C GLY A 293 14.21 13.37 6.48
N THR A 294 13.38 12.97 7.44
CA THR A 294 12.98 13.76 8.62
C THR A 294 13.94 13.56 9.81
N GLY A 295 15.13 12.99 9.59
CA GLY A 295 16.10 12.67 10.66
C GLY A 295 15.84 11.35 11.38
N ASP A 296 14.61 10.83 11.35
CA ASP A 296 14.18 9.58 12.01
C ASP A 296 14.77 8.29 11.41
N GLY A 297 15.70 8.34 10.47
CA GLY A 297 16.31 7.15 9.84
C GLY A 297 15.36 6.14 9.18
N PHE A 298 14.05 6.42 9.09
CA PHE A 298 13.05 5.47 8.59
C PHE A 298 13.07 5.37 7.06
N SER A 299 13.17 4.13 6.56
CA SER A 299 12.98 3.82 5.15
C SER A 299 12.11 2.57 4.96
N PRO A 300 10.96 2.68 4.26
CA PRO A 300 10.18 1.50 3.90
C PRO A 300 10.92 0.60 2.90
N ALA A 301 11.85 1.14 2.11
CA ALA A 301 12.62 0.32 1.16
C ALA A 301 13.69 -0.51 1.89
N SER A 302 14.36 0.05 2.90
CA SER A 302 15.34 -0.67 3.72
C SER A 302 14.68 -1.80 4.48
N LEU A 303 13.54 -1.54 5.15
CA LEU A 303 12.76 -2.58 5.82
C LEU A 303 12.43 -3.75 4.89
N MET A 304 11.87 -3.48 3.71
CA MET A 304 11.55 -4.53 2.73
C MET A 304 12.78 -5.33 2.28
N LYS A 305 13.93 -4.68 2.09
CA LYS A 305 15.19 -5.34 1.68
C LYS A 305 15.75 -6.21 2.79
N ASP A 306 15.73 -5.74 4.03
CA ASP A 306 16.27 -6.46 5.19
C ASP A 306 15.43 -7.70 5.48
N LEU A 307 14.10 -7.57 5.41
CA LEU A 307 13.19 -8.70 5.50
C LEU A 307 13.38 -9.72 4.37
N GLN A 308 13.60 -9.24 3.14
CA GLN A 308 13.88 -10.13 2.00
C GLN A 308 15.23 -10.87 2.14
N LYS A 309 16.26 -10.22 2.68
CA LYS A 309 17.60 -10.80 2.92
C LYS A 309 17.64 -11.76 4.10
N THR A 310 16.63 -11.72 4.97
CA THR A 310 16.55 -12.59 6.14
C THR A 310 16.25 -14.02 5.67
N ASN A 311 17.29 -14.84 5.56
CA ASN A 311 17.21 -16.30 5.49
C ASN A 311 16.93 -16.82 6.91
N THR A 312 16.02 -17.75 7.02
CA THR A 312 15.40 -18.13 8.28
C THR A 312 16.00 -19.40 8.87
N LEU A 313 16.05 -19.45 10.21
CA LEU A 313 15.69 -20.58 11.10
C LEU A 313 16.22 -20.42 12.55
N SER A 314 17.25 -19.59 12.81
CA SER A 314 17.96 -19.67 14.10
C SER A 314 17.70 -18.55 15.12
N ASP A 315 17.13 -17.41 14.75
CA ASP A 315 17.09 -16.25 15.65
C ASP A 315 15.66 -15.77 15.93
N SER A 316 15.22 -15.90 17.18
CA SER A 316 13.82 -15.80 17.59
C SER A 316 13.25 -14.38 17.64
N ASN A 317 14.08 -13.34 17.55
CA ASN A 317 13.63 -11.93 17.63
C ASN A 317 14.16 -11.04 16.50
N LYS A 318 14.61 -11.62 15.39
CA LYS A 318 15.27 -10.86 14.31
C LYS A 318 14.37 -9.80 13.67
N ILE A 319 13.05 -10.00 13.65
CA ILE A 319 12.11 -9.01 13.11
C ILE A 319 12.02 -7.77 14.01
N VAL A 320 12.01 -7.95 15.33
CA VAL A 320 12.05 -6.83 16.30
C VAL A 320 13.29 -5.98 16.03
N THR A 321 14.47 -6.59 15.99
CA THR A 321 15.73 -5.88 15.72
C THR A 321 15.71 -5.16 14.39
N ILE A 322 15.19 -5.78 13.32
CA ILE A 322 15.05 -5.14 12.01
C ILE A 322 14.09 -3.95 12.07
N ALA A 323 12.97 -4.10 12.78
CA ALA A 323 11.96 -3.06 12.92
C ALA A 323 12.50 -1.84 13.69
N GLU A 324 13.23 -2.06 14.78
CA GLU A 324 13.92 -1.01 15.54
C GLU A 324 15.00 -0.33 14.70
N ALA A 325 15.88 -1.12 14.04
CA ALA A 325 16.95 -0.59 13.20
C ALA A 325 16.40 0.26 12.04
N ASN A 326 15.22 -0.07 11.52
CA ASN A 326 14.54 0.69 10.48
C ASN A 326 13.60 1.77 11.02
N GLN A 327 13.53 2.00 12.34
CA GLN A 327 12.73 3.03 13.00
C GLN A 327 11.27 3.05 12.54
N VAL A 328 10.62 1.89 12.50
CA VAL A 328 9.25 1.74 11.95
C VAL A 328 8.21 2.62 12.66
N GLY A 329 8.47 3.09 13.89
CA GLY A 329 7.66 4.06 14.63
C GLY A 329 7.51 5.43 13.94
N ALA A 330 8.44 5.82 13.07
CA ALA A 330 8.38 7.09 12.34
C ALA A 330 7.39 7.08 11.16
N CYS A 331 6.90 5.91 10.74
CA CYS A 331 5.91 5.80 9.67
C CYS A 331 4.57 6.45 10.08
N THR A 332 4.00 7.28 9.21
CA THR A 332 2.69 7.91 9.44
C THR A 332 1.51 7.10 8.94
N THR A 333 1.76 5.90 8.40
CA THR A 333 0.75 5.03 7.77
C THR A 333 -0.08 5.73 6.68
N CYS A 334 0.51 6.71 5.99
CA CYS A 334 -0.17 7.51 4.96
C CYS A 334 -0.36 6.80 3.60
N GLY A 335 0.35 5.68 3.38
CA GLY A 335 0.22 4.87 2.16
C GLY A 335 0.96 5.36 0.92
N ARG A 336 1.84 6.39 1.03
CA ARG A 336 2.55 6.90 -0.16
C ARG A 336 3.50 5.90 -0.78
N CYS A 337 4.14 5.07 0.03
CA CYS A 337 5.00 3.97 -0.42
C CYS A 337 4.28 2.98 -1.35
N GLU A 338 3.01 2.69 -1.09
CA GLU A 338 2.18 1.83 -1.95
C GLU A 338 1.83 2.50 -3.27
N GLU A 339 1.55 3.81 -3.25
CA GLU A 339 1.27 4.54 -4.48
C GLU A 339 2.51 4.62 -5.38
N ALA A 340 3.68 4.81 -4.79
CA ALA A 340 4.97 4.83 -5.47
C ALA A 340 5.39 3.46 -6.04
N CYS A 341 4.93 2.36 -5.44
CA CYS A 341 5.39 1.02 -5.80
C CYS A 341 4.95 0.61 -7.22
N PRO A 342 5.90 0.29 -8.14
CA PRO A 342 5.58 0.01 -9.53
C PRO A 342 4.85 -1.32 -9.73
N VAL A 343 5.08 -2.29 -8.84
CA VAL A 343 4.46 -3.62 -8.88
C VAL A 343 3.36 -3.78 -7.80
N GLY A 344 2.97 -2.66 -7.18
CA GLY A 344 1.86 -2.61 -6.22
C GLY A 344 2.08 -3.46 -4.97
N LEU A 345 3.29 -3.48 -4.41
CA LEU A 345 3.52 -4.06 -3.08
C LEU A 345 2.90 -3.17 -2.00
N ASP A 346 2.69 -3.77 -0.84
CA ASP A 346 2.20 -3.10 0.36
C ASP A 346 3.26 -3.09 1.49
N PRO A 347 4.21 -2.12 1.48
CA PRO A 347 5.14 -1.95 2.59
C PRO A 347 4.47 -1.42 3.87
N LEU A 348 3.29 -0.80 3.77
CA LEU A 348 2.61 -0.22 4.93
C LEU A 348 2.13 -1.31 5.88
N SER A 349 1.48 -2.35 5.35
CA SER A 349 1.04 -3.48 6.16
C SER A 349 2.23 -4.22 6.78
N VAL A 350 3.36 -4.30 6.08
CA VAL A 350 4.61 -4.85 6.64
C VAL A 350 5.09 -4.01 7.83
N VAL A 351 5.07 -2.68 7.72
CA VAL A 351 5.38 -1.78 8.85
C VAL A 351 4.44 -2.01 10.02
N VAL A 352 3.13 -2.12 9.79
CA VAL A 352 2.17 -2.30 10.89
C VAL A 352 2.29 -3.68 11.54
N GLU A 353 2.55 -4.74 10.78
CA GLU A 353 2.88 -6.05 11.35
C GLU A 353 4.15 -5.98 12.20
N SER A 354 5.21 -5.34 11.70
CA SER A 354 6.43 -5.12 12.50
C SER A 354 6.15 -4.30 13.77
N ARG A 355 5.26 -3.32 13.72
CA ARG A 355 4.85 -2.55 14.91
C ARG A 355 4.09 -3.39 15.93
N ARG A 356 3.28 -4.37 15.52
CA ARG A 356 2.62 -5.29 16.45
C ARG A 356 3.63 -6.07 17.29
N ALA A 357 4.74 -6.48 16.67
CA ALA A 357 5.85 -7.12 17.39
C ALA A 357 6.48 -6.19 18.43
N LEU A 358 6.74 -4.93 18.07
CA LEU A 358 7.28 -3.91 18.98
C LEU A 358 6.30 -3.57 20.12
N ALA A 359 5.04 -3.36 19.78
CA ALA A 359 3.98 -3.00 20.71
C ALA A 359 3.83 -4.05 21.83
N TYR A 360 3.91 -5.33 21.47
CA TYR A 360 3.83 -6.40 22.47
C TYR A 360 5.04 -6.44 23.42
N GLU A 361 6.23 -6.10 22.94
CA GLU A 361 7.42 -5.97 23.79
C GLU A 361 7.41 -4.65 24.60
N GLY A 362 6.37 -3.81 24.43
CA GLY A 362 6.23 -2.53 25.13
C GLY A 362 7.06 -1.40 24.52
N HIS A 363 7.53 -1.55 23.28
CA HIS A 363 8.37 -0.55 22.61
C HIS A 363 7.49 0.56 22.01
N PHE A 364 7.27 1.60 22.81
CA PHE A 364 6.58 2.83 22.42
C PHE A 364 7.38 4.05 22.86
N GLU A 365 7.23 5.15 22.14
CA GLU A 365 7.74 6.44 22.61
C GLU A 365 6.92 6.95 23.82
N ALA A 366 7.47 7.89 24.59
CA ALA A 366 6.86 8.34 25.85
C ALA A 366 5.45 8.94 25.66
N GLY A 367 5.27 9.80 24.66
CA GLY A 367 3.96 10.42 24.38
C GLY A 367 2.94 9.41 23.83
N GLN A 368 3.39 8.47 22.99
CA GLN A 368 2.57 7.35 22.51
C GLN A 368 2.09 6.47 23.67
N SER A 369 3.01 6.05 24.55
CA SER A 369 2.71 5.27 25.75
C SER A 369 1.70 5.96 26.67
N THR A 370 1.78 7.28 26.76
CA THR A 370 0.85 8.09 27.57
C THR A 370 -0.55 8.10 26.94
N SER A 371 -0.64 8.34 25.63
CA SER A 371 -1.90 8.34 24.89
C SER A 371 -2.62 6.98 24.88
N LEU A 372 -1.86 5.87 24.79
CA LEU A 372 -2.41 4.51 24.86
C LEU A 372 -2.97 4.19 26.24
N ARG A 373 -2.25 4.55 27.31
CA ARG A 373 -2.73 4.40 28.69
C ARG A 373 -3.99 5.22 28.94
N GLN A 374 -4.03 6.46 28.43
CA GLN A 374 -5.21 7.32 28.48
C GLN A 374 -6.40 6.69 27.76
N LEU A 375 -6.18 6.12 26.56
CA LEU A 375 -7.21 5.41 25.81
C LEU A 375 -7.74 4.19 26.56
N ALA A 376 -6.84 3.40 27.16
CA ALA A 376 -7.22 2.23 27.94
C ALA A 376 -8.04 2.58 29.19
N ALA A 377 -7.76 3.72 29.82
CA ALA A 377 -8.40 4.15 31.07
C ALA A 377 -9.70 4.94 30.87
N SER A 378 -9.77 5.78 29.84
CA SER A 378 -10.82 6.80 29.68
C SER A 378 -11.53 6.77 28.32
N SER A 379 -11.18 5.81 27.45
CA SER A 379 -11.70 5.70 26.09
C SER A 379 -11.45 6.93 25.20
N SER A 380 -10.53 7.82 25.60
CA SER A 380 -10.04 8.98 24.85
C SER A 380 -8.51 8.98 24.84
N MET A 381 -7.90 9.50 23.78
CA MET A 381 -6.45 9.73 23.71
C MET A 381 -6.04 11.15 24.12
N TRP A 382 -7.03 12.00 24.41
CA TRP A 382 -6.84 13.35 24.94
C TRP A 382 -7.15 13.38 26.43
N ASN A 383 -6.62 14.39 27.11
CA ASN A 383 -6.87 14.59 28.53
C ASN A 383 -8.30 15.08 28.81
N SER A 384 -9.22 14.13 28.93
CA SER A 384 -10.64 14.35 29.20
C SER A 384 -10.91 14.93 30.60
N GLU A 385 -9.97 14.81 31.55
CA GLU A 385 -10.09 15.44 32.88
C GLU A 385 -9.83 16.94 32.82
N LYS A 386 -8.92 17.37 31.94
CA LYS A 386 -8.51 18.79 31.82
C LYS A 386 -9.30 19.56 30.77
N THR A 387 -9.88 18.87 29.79
CA THR A 387 -10.58 19.52 28.69
C THR A 387 -12.04 19.06 28.63
N PRO A 388 -13.00 19.94 28.95
CA PRO A 388 -14.41 19.60 28.91
C PRO A 388 -14.81 19.20 27.49
N PRO A 389 -15.83 18.34 27.34
CA PRO A 389 -16.31 17.92 26.02
C PRO A 389 -16.88 19.10 25.22
N SER A 390 -16.87 18.99 23.89
CA SER A 390 -17.52 19.94 22.99
C SER A 390 -18.99 20.18 23.36
N GLU A 391 -19.40 21.44 23.47
CA GLU A 391 -20.79 21.84 23.68
C GLU A 391 -21.53 21.97 22.35
N ILE A 392 -22.14 20.87 21.90
CA ILE A 392 -22.98 20.84 20.68
C ILE A 392 -24.40 20.42 21.03
N GLN A 393 -25.38 21.00 20.35
CA GLN A 393 -26.80 20.74 20.59
C GLN A 393 -27.40 19.93 19.42
N PRO A 394 -27.63 18.61 19.60
CA PRO A 394 -28.28 17.79 18.60
C PRO A 394 -29.78 18.08 18.53
N SER A 395 -30.37 17.88 17.36
CA SER A 395 -31.82 17.97 17.16
C SER A 395 -32.60 16.82 17.84
N VAL A 396 -31.93 15.70 18.12
CA VAL A 396 -32.46 14.52 18.81
C VAL A 396 -31.59 14.24 20.02
N VAL A 397 -32.23 14.11 21.18
CA VAL A 397 -31.53 13.80 22.43
C VAL A 397 -31.09 12.34 22.44
N TRP A 398 -29.88 12.07 22.93
CA TRP A 398 -29.37 10.72 23.13
C TRP A 398 -29.74 10.17 24.53
N PRO A 399 -30.11 8.88 24.62
CA PRO A 399 -30.41 7.96 23.52
C PRO A 399 -31.76 8.29 22.85
N PRO A 400 -31.93 8.05 21.54
CA PRO A 400 -33.20 8.31 20.86
C PRO A 400 -34.34 7.48 21.46
N ASP A 401 -35.46 8.13 21.78
CA ASP A 401 -36.65 7.47 22.32
C ASP A 401 -37.17 6.40 21.32
N PRO A 402 -37.30 5.12 21.72
CA PRO A 402 -37.87 4.04 20.91
C PRO A 402 -39.23 4.37 20.28
N ALA A 403 -40.07 5.18 20.95
CA ALA A 403 -41.39 5.58 20.46
C ALA A 403 -41.35 6.72 19.44
N SER A 404 -40.24 7.47 19.37
CA SER A 404 -40.03 8.53 18.38
C SER A 404 -39.47 7.98 17.06
N GLU A 405 -39.64 8.75 15.98
CA GLU A 405 -38.91 8.50 14.74
C GLU A 405 -37.40 8.38 15.02
N PRO A 406 -36.63 7.56 14.28
CA PRO A 406 -35.18 7.48 14.45
C PRO A 406 -34.47 8.72 13.86
N PRO A 407 -33.27 9.06 14.33
CA PRO A 407 -32.47 10.13 13.70
C PRO A 407 -32.04 9.73 12.28
N GLU A 408 -31.92 10.71 11.39
CA GLU A 408 -31.39 10.53 10.02
C GLU A 408 -29.92 10.10 10.03
N LEU A 409 -29.14 10.58 11.01
CA LEU A 409 -27.74 10.20 11.20
C LEU A 409 -27.29 10.36 12.65
N VAL A 410 -26.21 9.65 12.97
CA VAL A 410 -25.42 9.82 14.19
C VAL A 410 -24.18 10.61 13.84
N TYR A 411 -23.99 11.76 14.48
CA TYR A 411 -22.74 12.49 14.38
C TYR A 411 -21.74 11.97 15.41
N TRP A 412 -20.73 11.24 14.92
CA TRP A 412 -19.62 10.75 15.71
C TRP A 412 -18.50 11.80 15.71
N VAL A 413 -18.36 12.49 16.84
CA VAL A 413 -17.49 13.65 17.00
C VAL A 413 -16.00 13.22 17.04
N GLY A 414 -15.72 12.04 17.55
CA GLY A 414 -14.39 11.52 17.80
C GLY A 414 -13.71 12.15 19.02
N CYS A 415 -12.67 11.48 19.53
CA CYS A 415 -11.96 11.90 20.74
C CYS A 415 -11.36 13.31 20.65
N ALA A 416 -10.74 13.67 19.51
CA ALA A 416 -10.23 15.01 19.28
C ALA A 416 -11.37 16.04 19.16
N GLY A 417 -12.41 15.78 18.37
CA GLY A 417 -13.54 16.72 18.26
C GLY A 417 -14.24 16.99 19.60
N ARG A 418 -14.15 16.04 20.55
CA ARG A 418 -14.68 16.20 21.91
C ARG A 418 -13.72 16.94 22.84
N HIS A 419 -12.42 16.65 22.83
CA HIS A 419 -11.49 17.09 23.88
C HIS A 419 -10.32 17.96 23.40
N ASP A 420 -10.16 18.19 22.10
CA ASP A 420 -9.17 19.13 21.57
C ASP A 420 -9.83 20.49 21.28
N PRO A 421 -9.43 21.60 21.94
CA PRO A 421 -10.10 22.89 21.78
C PRO A 421 -10.13 23.40 20.34
N ARG A 422 -9.15 23.03 19.52
CA ARG A 422 -9.11 23.42 18.10
C ARG A 422 -10.12 22.61 17.29
N ALA A 423 -10.18 21.30 17.50
CA ALA A 423 -11.14 20.43 16.85
C ALA A 423 -12.59 20.65 17.32
N GLN A 424 -12.80 21.12 18.57
CA GLN A 424 -14.13 21.51 19.06
C GLN A 424 -14.80 22.58 18.19
N LYS A 425 -14.02 23.50 17.59
CA LYS A 425 -14.55 24.50 16.65
C LYS A 425 -15.15 23.86 15.40
N ILE A 426 -14.53 22.79 14.91
CA ILE A 426 -15.05 21.98 13.79
C ILE A 426 -16.33 21.29 14.21
N SER A 427 -16.36 20.69 15.42
CA SER A 427 -17.55 20.06 15.99
C SER A 427 -18.74 21.02 16.01
N SER A 428 -18.52 22.25 16.47
CA SER A 428 -19.52 23.31 16.50
C SER A 428 -19.95 23.78 15.11
N ALA A 429 -19.01 23.93 14.16
CA ALA A 429 -19.32 24.31 12.78
C ALA A 429 -20.20 23.27 12.08
N VAL A 430 -19.85 21.98 12.20
CA VAL A 430 -20.64 20.87 11.65
C VAL A 430 -22.03 20.85 12.29
N ALA A 431 -22.13 20.92 13.63
CA ALA A 431 -23.42 20.91 14.33
C ALA A 431 -24.32 22.08 13.91
N SER A 432 -23.75 23.28 13.76
CA SER A 432 -24.47 24.47 13.28
C SER A 432 -25.01 24.28 11.86
N LEU A 433 -24.19 23.76 10.94
CA LEU A 433 -24.57 23.49 9.56
C LEU A 433 -25.66 22.40 9.46
N LEU A 434 -25.57 21.34 10.27
CA LEU A 434 -26.61 20.30 10.33
C LEU A 434 -27.95 20.86 10.82
N ASN A 435 -27.93 21.66 11.88
CA ASN A 435 -29.12 22.30 12.43
C ASN A 435 -29.75 23.26 11.41
N ARG A 436 -28.93 24.04 10.72
CA ARG A 436 -29.39 24.96 9.67
C ARG A 436 -30.00 24.24 8.48
N ALA A 437 -29.42 23.10 8.08
CA ALA A 437 -29.97 22.26 7.01
C ALA A 437 -31.24 21.50 7.41
N GLY A 438 -31.67 21.60 8.68
CA GLY A 438 -32.81 20.87 9.21
C GLY A 438 -32.59 19.35 9.25
N ILE A 439 -31.35 18.89 9.37
CA ILE A 439 -31.04 17.46 9.50
C ILE A 439 -31.44 17.01 10.90
N ARG A 440 -32.15 15.88 11.00
CA ARG A 440 -32.53 15.27 12.25
C ARG A 440 -31.42 14.34 12.77
N TRP A 441 -30.43 14.87 13.48
CA TRP A 441 -29.26 14.12 13.98
C TRP A 441 -29.19 13.99 15.51
N THR A 442 -28.44 12.98 15.97
CA THR A 442 -28.08 12.73 17.37
C THR A 442 -26.55 12.56 17.53
N THR A 443 -26.03 12.66 18.75
CA THR A 443 -24.64 12.28 19.10
C THR A 443 -24.61 11.58 20.47
N PRO A 444 -23.75 10.56 20.69
CA PRO A 444 -23.72 9.83 21.97
C PRO A 444 -23.27 10.64 23.18
N GLY A 445 -22.68 11.82 22.96
CA GLY A 445 -22.19 12.69 24.03
C GLY A 445 -21.20 11.94 24.92
N ALA A 446 -21.44 11.91 26.24
CA ALA A 446 -20.60 11.24 27.23
C ALA A 446 -20.20 9.79 26.86
N ASN A 447 -21.09 9.05 26.18
CA ASN A 447 -20.90 7.66 25.84
C ASN A 447 -19.98 7.42 24.63
N GLU A 448 -19.57 8.48 23.92
CA GLU A 448 -18.73 8.35 22.73
C GLU A 448 -17.27 8.05 23.08
N CYS A 449 -16.65 7.10 22.40
CA CYS A 449 -15.24 6.74 22.59
C CYS A 449 -14.38 7.02 21.35
N CYS A 450 -13.05 6.97 21.53
CA CYS A 450 -12.12 6.96 20.42
C CYS A 450 -12.34 5.71 19.56
N THR A 451 -12.35 5.88 18.24
CA THR A 451 -12.47 4.77 17.27
C THR A 451 -11.33 3.73 17.33
N GLY A 452 -10.27 3.99 18.09
CA GLY A 452 -9.12 3.11 18.23
C GLY A 452 -8.10 3.15 17.07
N ASP A 453 -8.32 3.97 16.02
CA ASP A 453 -7.45 4.06 14.83
C ASP A 453 -5.96 4.13 15.20
N ALA A 454 -5.59 5.10 16.03
CA ALA A 454 -4.20 5.32 16.41
C ALA A 454 -3.59 4.16 17.18
N ALA A 455 -4.34 3.50 18.08
CA ALA A 455 -3.85 2.30 18.79
C ALA A 455 -3.51 1.19 17.78
N ARG A 456 -4.40 0.97 16.83
CA ARG A 456 -4.19 -0.01 15.76
C ARG A 456 -2.95 0.29 14.93
N ARG A 457 -2.75 1.55 14.55
CA ARG A 457 -1.60 1.97 13.73
C ARG A 457 -0.28 1.94 14.50
N MET A 458 -0.32 2.09 15.82
CA MET A 458 0.84 1.90 16.69
C MET A 458 1.16 0.41 16.95
N GLY A 459 0.28 -0.51 16.57
CA GLY A 459 0.47 -1.95 16.70
C GLY A 459 -0.28 -2.59 17.88
N ASP A 460 -1.02 -1.81 18.67
CA ASP A 460 -1.86 -2.32 19.76
C ASP A 460 -3.23 -2.75 19.21
N GLU A 461 -3.25 -3.94 18.61
CA GLU A 461 -4.47 -4.52 18.02
C GLU A 461 -5.52 -4.85 19.09
N GLY A 462 -5.10 -5.25 20.29
CA GLY A 462 -6.00 -5.61 21.38
C GLY A 462 -6.79 -4.41 21.89
N LEU A 463 -6.09 -3.29 22.15
CA LEU A 463 -6.75 -2.04 22.54
C LEU A 463 -7.65 -1.51 21.43
N PHE A 464 -7.24 -1.60 20.16
CA PHE A 464 -8.10 -1.26 19.03
C PHE A 464 -9.41 -2.05 19.05
N GLN A 465 -9.34 -3.38 19.17
CA GLN A 465 -10.54 -4.22 19.13
C GLN A 465 -11.46 -3.97 20.32
N LYS A 466 -10.91 -3.76 21.52
CA LYS A 466 -11.69 -3.35 22.70
C LYS A 466 -12.47 -2.07 22.43
N GLN A 467 -11.84 -1.06 21.83
CA GLN A 467 -12.49 0.20 21.49
C GLN A 467 -13.53 0.04 20.37
N ALA A 468 -13.23 -0.77 19.35
CA ALA A 468 -14.16 -1.03 18.25
C ALA A 468 -15.44 -1.74 18.73
N LEU A 469 -15.32 -2.78 19.54
CA LEU A 469 -16.47 -3.50 20.11
C LEU A 469 -17.30 -2.60 21.03
N GLY A 470 -16.66 -1.82 21.89
CA GLY A 470 -17.35 -0.83 22.73
C GLY A 470 -18.08 0.24 21.91
N THR A 471 -17.44 0.72 20.83
CA THR A 471 -18.06 1.69 19.90
C THR A 471 -19.30 1.10 19.23
N LEU A 472 -19.24 -0.16 18.79
CA LEU A 472 -20.39 -0.82 18.15
C LEU A 472 -21.58 -0.96 19.10
N ALA A 473 -21.33 -1.36 20.35
CA ALA A 473 -22.36 -1.43 21.38
C ALA A 473 -23.04 -0.07 21.66
N VAL A 474 -22.29 1.04 21.53
CA VAL A 474 -22.86 2.40 21.62
C VAL A 474 -23.69 2.70 20.37
N LEU A 475 -23.18 2.42 19.17
CA LEU A 475 -23.87 2.71 17.91
C LEU A 475 -25.18 1.91 17.75
N GLU A 476 -25.27 0.70 18.31
CA GLU A 476 -26.53 -0.06 18.33
C GLU A 476 -27.69 0.69 19.00
N GLN A 477 -27.39 1.50 20.04
CA GLN A 477 -28.40 2.31 20.75
C GLN A 477 -28.92 3.48 19.92
N ALA A 478 -28.22 3.84 18.83
CA ALA A 478 -28.59 4.99 18.02
C ALA A 478 -29.81 4.78 17.14
N ARG A 479 -30.22 3.51 16.93
CA ARG A 479 -31.30 3.12 16.00
C ARG A 479 -31.11 3.63 14.56
N CYS A 480 -29.88 3.94 14.16
CA CYS A 480 -29.53 4.49 12.86
C CYS A 480 -28.18 3.95 12.39
N LYS A 481 -28.08 3.61 11.10
CA LYS A 481 -26.85 3.07 10.47
C LYS A 481 -25.97 4.16 9.85
N ARG A 482 -26.52 5.34 9.59
CA ARG A 482 -25.80 6.47 9.00
C ARG A 482 -24.93 7.13 10.07
N VAL A 483 -23.62 7.08 9.87
CA VAL A 483 -22.63 7.66 10.78
C VAL A 483 -21.87 8.76 10.06
N LEU A 484 -22.05 9.99 10.51
CA LEU A 484 -21.30 11.15 10.07
C LEU A 484 -20.04 11.31 10.91
N VAL A 485 -18.91 11.54 10.25
CA VAL A 485 -17.62 11.83 10.91
C VAL A 485 -16.95 13.03 10.25
N HIS A 486 -16.26 13.84 11.05
CA HIS A 486 -15.44 14.94 10.51
C HIS A 486 -13.92 14.64 10.48
N CYS A 487 -13.50 13.56 11.12
CA CYS A 487 -12.11 13.13 11.13
C CYS A 487 -11.88 12.04 10.08
N ALA A 488 -10.93 12.27 9.16
CA ALA A 488 -10.52 11.27 8.18
C ALA A 488 -10.02 9.96 8.80
N HIS A 489 -9.43 9.98 10.00
CA HIS A 489 -9.02 8.77 10.72
C HIS A 489 -10.23 7.94 11.19
N CYS A 490 -11.20 8.59 11.83
CA CYS A 490 -12.45 7.95 12.23
C CYS A 490 -13.19 7.40 11.01
N PHE A 491 -13.25 8.16 9.91
CA PHE A 491 -13.81 7.70 8.64
C PHE A 491 -13.15 6.42 8.16
N ASN A 492 -11.81 6.38 8.14
CA ASN A 492 -11.10 5.19 7.70
C ASN A 492 -11.35 3.97 8.60
N ALA A 493 -11.36 4.16 9.92
CA ALA A 493 -11.65 3.08 10.87
C ALA A 493 -13.05 2.49 10.63
N PHE A 494 -14.09 3.34 10.62
CA PHE A 494 -15.45 2.85 10.40
C PHE A 494 -15.64 2.25 9.00
N ALA A 495 -15.16 2.92 7.95
CA ALA A 495 -15.43 2.53 6.57
C ALA A 495 -14.70 1.26 6.12
N LYS A 496 -13.52 0.95 6.70
CA LYS A 496 -12.71 -0.20 6.26
C LYS A 496 -12.56 -1.31 7.28
N GLU A 497 -12.62 -0.99 8.56
CA GLU A 497 -12.07 -1.88 9.59
C GLU A 497 -13.16 -2.48 10.46
N TYR A 498 -14.16 -1.68 10.80
CA TYR A 498 -15.25 -2.08 11.69
C TYR A 498 -16.11 -3.20 11.09
N GLY A 499 -16.22 -3.28 9.76
CA GLY A 499 -16.93 -4.36 9.09
C GLY A 499 -16.38 -5.77 9.41
N THR A 500 -15.10 -5.88 9.80
CA THR A 500 -14.53 -7.18 10.23
C THR A 500 -15.09 -7.67 11.56
N PHE A 501 -15.67 -6.76 12.36
CA PHE A 501 -16.30 -7.04 13.66
C PHE A 501 -17.83 -7.03 13.57
N GLY A 502 -18.39 -7.18 12.36
CA GLY A 502 -19.84 -7.27 12.14
C GLY A 502 -20.54 -5.92 11.95
N ALA A 503 -19.81 -4.82 11.83
CA ALA A 503 -20.42 -3.50 11.61
C ALA A 503 -21.07 -3.40 10.22
N ASP A 504 -22.31 -2.95 10.19
CA ASP A 504 -23.06 -2.59 8.98
C ASP A 504 -23.45 -1.10 9.05
N LEU A 505 -22.50 -0.23 8.70
CA LEU A 505 -22.59 1.22 8.85
C LEU A 505 -22.50 1.92 7.49
N GLU A 506 -23.35 2.91 7.27
CA GLU A 506 -23.21 3.87 6.17
C GLU A 506 -22.40 5.06 6.68
N VAL A 507 -21.09 5.00 6.46
CA VAL A 507 -20.15 6.03 6.95
C VAL A 507 -20.03 7.14 5.92
N ILE A 508 -20.29 8.38 6.34
CA ILE A 508 -20.23 9.58 5.50
C ILE A 508 -19.23 10.55 6.10
N HIS A 509 -18.31 11.06 5.28
CA HIS A 509 -17.44 12.13 5.73
C HIS A 509 -18.16 13.48 5.63
N HIS A 510 -17.93 14.38 6.59
CA HIS A 510 -18.62 15.68 6.62
C HIS A 510 -18.45 16.50 5.33
N SER A 511 -17.29 16.45 4.66
CA SER A 511 -17.11 17.14 3.38
C SER A 511 -18.05 16.64 2.29
N GLU A 512 -18.45 15.36 2.33
CA GLU A 512 -19.36 14.76 1.35
C GLU A 512 -20.79 15.20 1.62
N LEU A 513 -21.25 15.09 2.87
CA LEU A 513 -22.58 15.54 3.27
C LEU A 513 -22.75 17.04 3.05
N LEU A 514 -21.77 17.86 3.43
CA LEU A 514 -21.85 19.30 3.26
C LEU A 514 -21.91 19.71 1.78
N ASN A 515 -21.18 19.02 0.88
CA ASN A 515 -21.29 19.22 -0.57
C ASN A 515 -22.71 18.90 -1.08
N GLU A 516 -23.31 17.81 -0.61
CA GLU A 516 -24.69 17.43 -0.92
C GLU A 516 -25.68 18.52 -0.46
N LEU A 517 -25.58 18.98 0.78
CA LEU A 517 -26.47 20.00 1.35
C LEU A 517 -26.37 21.36 0.64
N VAL A 518 -25.18 21.73 0.16
CA VAL A 518 -25.00 22.93 -0.67
C VAL A 518 -25.69 22.77 -2.02
N ARG A 519 -25.50 21.62 -2.70
CA ARG A 519 -26.13 21.34 -3.99
C ARG A 519 -27.65 21.28 -3.92
N GLU A 520 -28.20 20.81 -2.80
CA GLU A 520 -29.63 20.77 -2.54
C GLU A 520 -30.22 22.13 -2.11
N GLY A 521 -29.38 23.14 -1.86
CA GLY A 521 -29.82 24.45 -1.40
C GLY A 521 -30.34 24.46 0.05
N ARG A 522 -30.07 23.41 0.84
CA ARG A 522 -30.59 23.25 2.21
C ARG A 522 -29.96 24.21 3.23
N LEU A 523 -28.81 24.80 2.89
CA LEU A 523 -28.10 25.74 3.75
C LEU A 523 -28.52 27.22 3.51
N GLY A 524 -29.44 27.47 2.58
CA GLY A 524 -29.90 28.81 2.23
C GLY A 524 -28.86 29.60 1.41
N SER A 525 -28.80 30.92 1.64
CA SER A 525 -27.89 31.80 0.91
C SER A 525 -26.43 31.60 1.32
N ILE A 526 -25.55 31.43 0.34
CA ILE A 526 -24.09 31.34 0.52
C ILE A 526 -23.48 32.68 0.09
N GLN A 527 -22.81 33.36 1.01
CA GLN A 527 -22.15 34.64 0.77
C GLN A 527 -20.83 34.45 0.01
N ALA A 528 -20.44 35.48 -0.74
CA ALA A 528 -19.17 35.48 -1.43
C ALA A 528 -18.01 35.65 -0.43
N LEU A 529 -17.02 34.77 -0.50
CA LEU A 529 -15.78 34.85 0.25
C LEU A 529 -14.63 35.09 -0.72
N PRO A 530 -14.15 36.33 -0.93
CA PRO A 530 -13.08 36.61 -1.87
C PRO A 530 -11.74 36.12 -1.31
N SER A 531 -11.29 34.93 -1.71
CA SER A 531 -10.01 34.38 -1.28
C SER A 531 -9.50 33.27 -2.20
N ARG A 532 -8.18 33.10 -2.25
CA ARG A 532 -7.53 32.00 -2.96
C ARG A 532 -7.30 30.83 -2.03
N VAL A 533 -7.82 29.66 -2.38
CA VAL A 533 -7.93 28.51 -1.47
C VAL A 533 -7.25 27.28 -2.04
N ALA A 534 -6.37 26.69 -1.23
CA ALA A 534 -5.80 25.37 -1.49
C ALA A 534 -6.46 24.31 -0.62
N PHE A 535 -6.70 23.12 -1.17
CA PHE A 535 -7.15 21.97 -0.39
C PHE A 535 -5.99 21.00 -0.08
N HIS A 536 -5.81 20.67 1.19
CA HIS A 536 -4.95 19.57 1.64
C HIS A 536 -5.74 18.26 1.64
N ASP A 537 -5.37 17.31 0.79
CA ASP A 537 -5.97 15.98 0.76
C ASP A 537 -5.51 15.13 1.97
N PRO A 538 -6.38 14.86 2.97
CA PRO A 538 -6.02 14.00 4.09
C PRO A 538 -5.78 12.58 3.59
N CYS A 539 -4.68 11.96 3.98
CA CYS A 539 -4.30 10.66 3.44
C CYS A 539 -5.37 9.58 3.69
N TYR A 540 -6.00 9.58 4.86
CA TYR A 540 -7.07 8.64 5.20
C TYR A 540 -8.39 8.88 4.48
N LEU A 541 -8.69 10.11 4.05
CA LEU A 541 -9.89 10.40 3.25
C LEU A 541 -9.64 10.07 1.77
N GLY A 542 -8.53 10.60 1.24
CA GLY A 542 -8.15 10.47 -0.16
C GLY A 542 -7.46 9.16 -0.49
N ARG A 543 -6.16 9.01 -0.17
CA ARG A 543 -5.35 7.87 -0.63
C ARG A 543 -5.88 6.53 -0.14
N HIS A 544 -6.41 6.48 1.08
CA HIS A 544 -7.00 5.27 1.65
C HIS A 544 -8.40 4.99 1.09
N ASN A 545 -9.28 5.99 1.02
CA ASN A 545 -10.71 5.75 0.75
C ASN A 545 -11.24 6.30 -0.58
N GLY A 546 -10.37 6.89 -1.41
CA GLY A 546 -10.70 7.40 -2.75
C GLY A 546 -11.57 8.65 -2.76
N ARG A 547 -11.78 9.32 -1.62
CA ARG A 547 -12.65 10.50 -1.53
C ARG A 547 -11.84 11.78 -1.79
N PHE A 548 -11.90 12.29 -3.01
CA PHE A 548 -11.16 13.48 -3.45
C PHE A 548 -12.03 14.62 -3.98
N ASP A 549 -13.15 14.29 -4.63
CA ASP A 549 -13.89 15.27 -5.44
C ASP A 549 -14.86 16.12 -4.60
N ALA A 550 -15.63 15.51 -3.70
CA ALA A 550 -16.60 16.22 -2.87
C ALA A 550 -16.06 17.48 -2.14
N PRO A 551 -14.88 17.46 -1.47
CA PRO A 551 -14.36 18.68 -0.85
C PRO A 551 -13.98 19.77 -1.88
N ARG A 552 -13.55 19.39 -3.09
CA ARG A 552 -13.22 20.35 -4.15
C ARG A 552 -14.48 20.97 -4.74
N GLU A 553 -15.49 20.15 -5.03
CA GLU A 553 -16.80 20.61 -5.48
C GLU A 553 -17.44 21.57 -4.46
N LEU A 554 -17.33 21.27 -3.17
CA LEU A 554 -17.84 22.15 -2.12
C LEU A 554 -17.15 23.52 -2.13
N ILE A 555 -15.82 23.57 -2.27
CA ILE A 555 -15.07 24.82 -2.38
C ILE A 555 -15.48 25.59 -3.64
N ASP A 556 -15.61 24.90 -4.78
CA ASP A 556 -15.98 25.50 -6.07
C ASP A 556 -17.41 26.08 -6.07
N ASN A 557 -18.30 25.59 -5.18
CA ASN A 557 -19.66 26.08 -5.03
C ASN A 557 -19.80 27.29 -4.08
N ILE A 558 -18.74 27.72 -3.39
CA ILE A 558 -18.76 28.92 -2.56
C ILE A 558 -18.34 30.13 -3.42
N PRO A 559 -19.23 31.12 -3.66
CA PRO A 559 -18.91 32.24 -4.52
C PRO A 559 -17.68 33.03 -4.04
N GLY A 560 -16.86 33.54 -4.97
CA GLY A 560 -15.69 34.36 -4.65
C GLY A 560 -14.43 33.59 -4.26
N LEU A 561 -14.51 32.28 -3.99
CA LEU A 561 -13.32 31.47 -3.78
C LEU A 561 -12.67 31.12 -5.12
N GLU A 562 -11.35 31.26 -5.19
CA GLU A 562 -10.53 30.76 -6.29
C GLU A 562 -9.76 29.53 -5.80
N ARG A 563 -10.17 28.33 -6.22
CA ARG A 563 -9.47 27.10 -5.84
C ARG A 563 -8.18 26.94 -6.64
N VAL A 564 -7.08 26.72 -5.92
CA VAL A 564 -5.79 26.31 -6.48
C VAL A 564 -5.44 24.88 -6.06
N GLU A 565 -4.85 24.11 -6.99
CA GLU A 565 -4.33 22.79 -6.68
C GLU A 565 -2.88 22.87 -6.24
N LEU A 566 -2.60 22.26 -5.09
CA LEU A 566 -1.24 22.13 -4.58
C LEU A 566 -0.41 21.19 -5.43
N ALA A 567 0.90 21.45 -5.47
CA ALA A 567 1.85 20.46 -5.97
C ALA A 567 1.69 19.14 -5.20
N GLU A 568 1.74 18.03 -5.93
CA GLU A 568 1.48 16.70 -5.37
C GLU A 568 0.13 16.65 -4.63
N SER A 569 -0.99 16.66 -5.35
CA SER A 569 -2.33 16.53 -4.79
C SER A 569 -2.96 15.14 -5.06
N ARG A 570 -4.17 14.91 -4.55
CA ARG A 570 -4.92 13.66 -4.66
C ARG A 570 -4.12 12.45 -4.15
N GLU A 571 -3.96 11.39 -4.93
CA GLU A 571 -3.17 10.21 -4.57
C GLU A 571 -1.69 10.54 -4.37
N GLN A 572 -1.23 11.72 -4.82
CA GLN A 572 0.13 12.19 -4.64
C GLN A 572 0.34 13.07 -3.40
N SER A 573 -0.73 13.45 -2.67
CA SER A 573 -0.68 14.32 -1.49
C SER A 573 0.46 14.00 -0.52
N ARG A 574 1.17 15.03 -0.03
CA ARG A 574 2.15 14.84 1.06
C ARG A 574 1.44 14.67 2.40
N CYS A 575 2.04 13.88 3.28
CA CYS A 575 1.49 13.65 4.62
C CYS A 575 1.65 14.89 5.51
N CYS A 576 0.64 15.20 6.32
CA CYS A 576 0.71 16.24 7.35
C CYS A 576 1.62 15.86 8.54
N GLY A 577 1.85 14.56 8.78
CA GLY A 577 2.68 14.06 9.87
C GLY A 577 1.92 13.41 11.04
N ALA A 578 0.61 13.61 11.19
CA ALA A 578 -0.13 13.16 12.38
C ALA A 578 -0.28 11.62 12.51
N GLY A 579 -0.36 10.92 11.38
CA GLY A 579 -0.75 9.51 11.35
C GLY A 579 0.25 8.57 12.02
N GLY A 580 -0.15 7.31 12.18
CA GLY A 580 0.73 6.29 12.75
C GLY A 580 1.06 6.47 14.23
N GLY A 581 0.35 7.33 14.96
CA GLY A 581 0.65 7.67 16.36
C GLY A 581 1.61 8.85 16.54
N ARG A 582 1.97 9.56 15.47
CA ARG A 582 2.95 10.65 15.54
C ARG A 582 2.41 11.98 16.05
N ILE A 583 1.10 12.19 16.08
CA ILE A 583 0.52 13.38 16.73
C ILE A 583 0.86 13.47 18.23
N TRP A 584 1.18 12.34 18.88
CA TRP A 584 1.65 12.29 20.28
C TRP A 584 3.17 12.15 20.40
N ARG A 585 3.91 12.40 19.32
CA ARG A 585 5.36 12.41 19.31
C ARG A 585 5.85 13.85 19.22
N GLU A 586 6.92 14.14 19.94
CA GLU A 586 7.66 15.38 19.76
C GLU A 586 8.69 15.19 18.65
N ASP A 587 8.51 15.95 17.56
CA ASP A 587 9.46 16.01 16.45
C ASP A 587 10.45 17.16 16.67
N GLU A 588 11.70 16.96 16.28
CA GLU A 588 12.68 18.05 16.30
C GLU A 588 12.24 19.22 15.40
N PRO A 589 12.47 20.49 15.82
CA PRO A 589 12.16 21.66 15.00
C PRO A 589 12.81 21.60 13.61
N GLY A 590 12.05 21.88 12.55
CA GLY A 590 12.52 21.89 11.15
C GLY A 590 12.59 20.51 10.47
N ALA A 591 12.28 19.43 11.18
CA ALA A 591 12.20 18.07 10.63
C ALA A 591 10.77 17.65 10.26
N LYS A 592 9.78 18.56 10.35
CA LYS A 592 8.36 18.18 10.30
C LYS A 592 7.88 18.01 8.87
N MET A 593 7.12 16.94 8.64
CA MET A 593 6.44 16.70 7.36
C MET A 593 5.45 17.82 7.01
N ALA A 594 4.84 18.41 8.03
CA ALA A 594 3.92 19.54 7.92
C ALA A 594 4.56 20.76 7.27
N ASP A 595 5.80 21.11 7.65
CA ASP A 595 6.52 22.30 7.14
C ASP A 595 6.64 22.25 5.61
N ARG A 596 7.00 21.08 5.06
CA ARG A 596 7.08 20.90 3.60
C ARG A 596 5.74 21.03 2.91
N ARG A 597 4.63 20.72 3.59
CA ARG A 597 3.29 20.86 3.01
C ARG A 597 2.76 22.29 3.15
N ALA A 598 3.07 22.97 4.25
CA ALA A 598 2.81 24.40 4.44
C ALA A 598 3.52 25.23 3.36
N ALA A 599 4.81 24.95 3.12
CA ALA A 599 5.57 25.58 2.04
C ALA A 599 4.91 25.40 0.67
N GLN A 600 4.43 24.20 0.33
CA GLN A 600 3.67 23.97 -0.91
C GLN A 600 2.39 24.81 -1.00
N ALA A 601 1.72 25.07 0.13
CA ALA A 601 0.56 25.93 0.17
C ALA A 601 0.92 27.40 -0.10
N ALA A 602 1.99 27.88 0.53
CA ALA A 602 2.51 29.23 0.30
C ALA A 602 3.01 29.43 -1.14
N GLU A 603 3.73 28.45 -1.71
CA GLU A 603 4.20 28.43 -3.11
C GLU A 603 3.05 28.50 -4.12
N SER A 604 1.85 27.99 -3.76
CA SER A 604 0.66 28.11 -4.58
C SER A 604 -0.04 29.47 -4.46
N GLU A 605 0.50 30.37 -3.63
CA GLU A 605 -0.03 31.69 -3.27
C GLU A 605 -1.50 31.61 -2.79
N ALA A 606 -1.84 30.51 -2.11
CA ALA A 606 -3.11 30.36 -1.42
C ALA A 606 -3.11 31.21 -0.14
N GLN A 607 -4.22 31.89 0.12
CA GLN A 607 -4.44 32.63 1.37
C GLN A 607 -5.05 31.72 2.45
N LEU A 608 -5.82 30.72 2.02
CA LEU A 608 -6.43 29.71 2.87
C LEU A 608 -5.94 28.31 2.50
N LEU A 609 -5.54 27.54 3.51
CA LEU A 609 -5.31 26.10 3.40
C LEU A 609 -6.46 25.37 4.08
N VAL A 610 -7.23 24.60 3.32
CA VAL A 610 -8.43 23.90 3.80
C VAL A 610 -8.18 22.41 3.87
N THR A 611 -8.64 21.76 4.93
CA THR A 611 -8.56 20.30 5.11
C THR A 611 -9.91 19.74 5.57
N GLY A 612 -10.14 18.45 5.36
CA GLY A 612 -11.28 17.72 5.91
C GLY A 612 -10.84 16.76 7.01
N CYS A 613 -9.93 17.18 7.90
CA CYS A 613 -9.40 16.33 8.94
C CYS A 613 -8.77 17.17 10.05
N ASN A 614 -9.33 17.06 11.26
CA ASN A 614 -8.83 17.71 12.46
C ASN A 614 -7.37 17.38 12.79
N PHE A 615 -6.91 16.14 12.61
CA PHE A 615 -5.49 15.79 12.83
C PHE A 615 -4.57 16.50 11.83
N CYS A 616 -4.99 16.62 10.58
CA CYS A 616 -4.21 17.36 9.59
C CYS A 616 -4.20 18.85 9.91
N LEU A 617 -5.33 19.39 10.36
CA LEU A 617 -5.46 20.78 10.80
C LEU A 617 -4.48 21.10 11.93
N SER A 618 -4.46 20.30 13.00
CA SER A 618 -3.54 20.49 14.13
C SER A 618 -2.07 20.45 13.73
N MET A 619 -1.71 19.66 12.71
CA MET A 619 -0.32 19.61 12.23
C MET A 619 0.06 20.75 11.29
N LEU A 620 -0.90 21.27 10.52
CA LEU A 620 -0.64 22.25 9.45
C LEU A 620 -0.87 23.70 9.88
N GLU A 621 -1.67 23.94 10.92
CA GLU A 621 -2.07 25.29 11.33
C GLU A 621 -0.87 26.19 11.66
N ASP A 622 0.02 25.75 12.57
CA ASP A 622 1.19 26.55 12.95
C ASP A 622 2.19 26.72 11.80
N PRO A 623 2.63 25.67 11.07
CA PRO A 623 3.58 25.83 9.97
C PRO A 623 3.01 26.68 8.83
N ALA A 624 1.74 26.52 8.46
CA ALA A 624 1.12 27.34 7.42
C ALA A 624 0.99 28.80 7.84
N ALA A 625 0.68 29.07 9.12
CA ALA A 625 0.60 30.43 9.65
C ALA A 625 1.96 31.16 9.62
N GLN A 626 3.07 30.44 9.85
CA GLN A 626 4.43 30.98 9.71
C GLN A 626 4.72 31.43 8.26
N ASP A 627 4.14 30.73 7.28
CA ASP A 627 4.24 31.08 5.86
C ASP A 627 3.13 32.04 5.39
N GLY A 628 2.34 32.61 6.32
CA GLY A 628 1.28 33.59 6.01
C GLY A 628 -0.02 33.00 5.45
N VAL A 629 -0.22 31.68 5.54
CA VAL A 629 -1.41 30.97 5.05
C VAL A 629 -2.30 30.58 6.23
N ARG A 630 -3.56 31.03 6.25
CA ARG A 630 -4.51 30.66 7.33
C ARG A 630 -5.09 29.27 7.05
N THR A 631 -5.12 28.40 8.07
CA THR A 631 -5.66 27.04 7.91
C THR A 631 -7.06 26.91 8.52
N LEU A 632 -7.98 26.26 7.81
CA LEU A 632 -9.35 26.00 8.24
C LEU A 632 -9.77 24.55 7.95
N ASP A 633 -10.69 24.03 8.74
CA ASP A 633 -11.47 22.88 8.30
C ASP A 633 -12.54 23.32 7.27
N ILE A 634 -12.91 22.42 6.36
CA ILE A 634 -13.90 22.72 5.32
C ILE A 634 -15.29 23.04 5.88
N ALA A 635 -15.66 22.51 7.06
CA ALA A 635 -16.88 22.90 7.76
C ALA A 635 -16.81 24.35 8.29
N GLU A 636 -15.65 24.78 8.80
CA GLU A 636 -15.46 26.15 9.27
C GLU A 636 -15.55 27.14 8.11
N LEU A 637 -14.91 26.82 6.97
CA LEU A 637 -15.00 27.62 5.74
C LEU A 637 -16.45 27.78 5.29
N LEU A 638 -17.22 26.70 5.25
CA LEU A 638 -18.63 26.75 4.85
C LEU A 638 -19.48 27.51 5.87
N ALA A 639 -19.24 27.33 7.17
CA ALA A 639 -19.94 28.08 8.22
C ALA A 639 -19.69 29.59 8.11
N ASP A 640 -18.47 30.02 7.75
CA ASP A 640 -18.15 31.44 7.49
C ASP A 640 -18.91 32.00 6.27
N ALA A 641 -19.19 31.15 5.27
CA ALA A 641 -19.91 31.53 4.05
C ALA A 641 -21.43 31.59 4.23
N VAL A 642 -21.98 30.80 5.14
CA VAL A 642 -23.43 30.65 5.32
C VAL A 642 -23.92 31.59 6.44
N ARG A 643 -24.75 32.58 6.09
CA ARG A 643 -25.34 33.54 7.05
C ARG A 643 -26.86 33.50 7.05
#